data_AF-A0A7J3D4X9-F1
#
_entry.id   AF-A0A7J3D4X9-F1
#
_cell.length_a   1.000
_cell.length_b   1.000
_cell.length_c   1.000
_cell.angle_alpha   90.00
_cell.angle_beta   90.00
_cell.angle_gamma   90.00
#
_symmetry.space_group_name_H-M   'P 1'
#
loop_
_entity.id
_entity.type
_entity.pdbx_description
1 polymer ?
#
loop_
_entity_poly.entity_id
_entity_poly.type
_entity_poly.pdbx_seq_one_letter_code
_entity_poly.pdbx_strand_id
1 'polypeptide(L)'
;MVYEPEAFAAEDLVPLDVKDTLAEMIGRLPHFTSESGRYWFTPYPSVIEYVERNAEGKLHEPRLELYKVITDYAKNILERKERKGIEERGEIFDERNTIVIGYGETLEITIDDEPHPQLVVLVKPEIGEEEVRDIILMRGREGRRTYRNTVVVICPHPQAEFKTLLGFAAKIKSAEEVMESLTEYYSDKDIRNLQEKKLKQYIQDITRLLNEQLLSALTRIAYPAREAGRDEVKWTMTSAASAIIPQVEAGLKNPATGPKLRTEISFRDLTDFLKMNQNWDLIEGTARHTLREILNTFSVVTSAPLTTRYAIEQAIREGLESLDIGIMMDGKLYWKQIGPENGTEIPPKIKDEAEILPYKMAAAELRDSVLKESGIVKVGKEVHEIWYEVEIAGKKVRVEDLVHQKDWEKILKTGIIHKNERIIATGFILALEPSFLIIKVGEKAKVKAIIKPIDSYDSPISMEVEKGTVTPDKGKAPFEMTWNLGTLEGVGEHTFRIKAVGEDGTESTSTLTIRVESLEEEIETEKLDLTHAGSKLSQIIPKNLISMQMATETLSKLNQEAKVPQLIIIFEENITFTCKDIDSKLVGYFAQKLREIEMAIGLKETKLECVVELRQPMTLDSSKITAFTPLSEKAAFKLRVMKK
;
A
#
# COMPACT_ATOMS: atom_id res chain seq x y z
N MET A 1 -24.32 64.20 -26.32
CA MET A 1 -24.91 64.64 -25.04
C MET A 1 -23.99 65.66 -24.42
N VAL A 2 -24.54 66.78 -23.97
CA VAL A 2 -23.82 67.76 -23.14
C VAL A 2 -24.21 67.47 -21.70
N TYR A 3 -23.26 67.42 -20.78
CA TYR A 3 -23.54 67.22 -19.35
C TYR A 3 -24.21 68.48 -18.80
N GLU A 4 -25.43 68.34 -18.28
CA GLU A 4 -26.20 69.42 -17.65
C GLU A 4 -26.28 69.16 -16.13
N PRO A 5 -25.45 69.83 -15.31
CA PRO A 5 -25.30 69.53 -13.89
C PRO A 5 -26.60 69.68 -13.09
N GLU A 6 -27.45 70.63 -13.47
CA GLU A 6 -28.70 70.95 -12.78
C GLU A 6 -29.75 69.84 -12.96
N ALA A 7 -29.80 69.21 -14.14
CA ALA A 7 -30.69 68.09 -14.42
C ALA A 7 -30.23 66.80 -13.71
N PHE A 8 -28.92 66.57 -13.66
CA PHE A 8 -28.34 65.41 -12.95
C PHE A 8 -28.55 65.50 -11.44
N ALA A 9 -28.38 66.69 -10.85
CA ALA A 9 -28.61 66.91 -9.43
C ALA A 9 -30.10 66.80 -9.04
N ALA A 10 -31.03 67.16 -9.92
CA ALA A 10 -32.47 67.05 -9.66
C ALA A 10 -32.97 65.60 -9.63
N GLU A 11 -32.32 64.71 -10.38
CA GLU A 11 -32.69 63.29 -10.54
C GLU A 11 -31.74 62.34 -9.77
N ASP A 12 -30.84 62.87 -8.94
CA ASP A 12 -29.81 62.12 -8.18
C ASP A 12 -28.93 61.22 -9.06
N LEU A 13 -28.61 61.69 -10.27
CA LEU A 13 -27.79 60.98 -11.25
C LEU A 13 -26.33 61.46 -11.21
N VAL A 14 -25.39 60.53 -11.39
CA VAL A 14 -23.96 60.80 -11.54
C VAL A 14 -23.48 60.57 -12.99
N PRO A 15 -22.37 61.21 -13.42
CA PRO A 15 -21.83 60.97 -14.77
C PRO A 15 -21.52 59.50 -15.08
N LEU A 16 -21.29 58.66 -14.07
CA LEU A 16 -21.09 57.22 -14.23
C LEU A 16 -22.37 56.53 -14.76
N ASP A 17 -23.55 57.00 -14.34
CA ASP A 17 -24.83 56.43 -14.78
C ASP A 17 -25.05 56.60 -16.28
N VAL A 18 -24.52 57.66 -16.89
CA VAL A 18 -24.53 57.84 -18.35
C VAL A 18 -23.74 56.75 -19.04
N LYS A 19 -22.56 56.43 -18.50
CA LYS A 19 -21.69 55.41 -19.06
C LYS A 19 -22.32 54.03 -18.93
N ASP A 20 -22.90 53.74 -17.78
CA ASP A 20 -23.56 52.46 -17.52
C ASP A 20 -24.84 52.32 -18.35
N THR A 21 -25.64 53.37 -18.47
CA THR A 21 -26.83 53.42 -19.35
C THR A 21 -26.44 53.25 -20.82
N LEU A 22 -25.40 53.93 -21.31
CA LEU A 22 -24.95 53.79 -22.69
C LEU A 22 -24.43 52.35 -22.97
N ALA A 23 -23.73 51.74 -22.01
CA ALA A 23 -23.31 50.35 -22.10
C ALA A 23 -24.50 49.39 -22.13
N GLU A 24 -25.52 49.63 -21.29
CA GLU A 24 -26.76 48.87 -21.27
C GLU A 24 -27.54 49.02 -22.58
N MET A 25 -27.65 50.25 -23.11
CA MET A 25 -28.33 50.55 -24.38
C MET A 25 -27.68 49.83 -25.57
N ILE A 26 -26.34 49.72 -25.62
CA ILE A 26 -25.66 48.94 -26.67
C ILE A 26 -26.08 47.45 -26.63
N GLY A 27 -26.31 46.91 -25.43
CA GLY A 27 -26.74 45.54 -25.24
C GLY A 27 -28.24 45.30 -25.48
N ARG A 28 -29.10 46.29 -25.18
CA ARG A 28 -30.56 46.13 -25.16
C ARG A 28 -31.31 46.74 -26.35
N LEU A 29 -30.78 47.77 -27.00
CA LEU A 29 -31.48 48.46 -28.09
C LEU A 29 -31.03 47.95 -29.47
N PRO A 30 -31.91 47.34 -30.28
CA PRO A 30 -31.53 46.65 -31.52
C PRO A 30 -30.89 47.53 -32.59
N HIS A 31 -31.10 48.83 -32.51
CA HIS A 31 -30.62 49.80 -33.49
C HIS A 31 -29.56 50.74 -32.93
N PHE A 32 -29.24 50.65 -31.64
CA PHE A 32 -28.25 51.52 -31.01
C PHE A 32 -26.86 50.90 -31.15
N THR A 33 -25.93 51.65 -31.70
CA THR A 33 -24.54 51.20 -31.89
C THR A 33 -23.55 52.27 -31.49
N SER A 34 -22.30 51.86 -31.26
CA SER A 34 -21.22 52.76 -30.89
C SER A 34 -19.91 52.42 -31.57
N GLU A 35 -19.15 53.43 -31.97
CA GLU A 35 -17.78 53.30 -32.43
C GLU A 35 -16.97 54.54 -32.07
N SER A 36 -15.74 54.37 -31.58
CA SER A 36 -14.82 55.48 -31.27
C SER A 36 -15.43 56.57 -30.37
N GLY A 37 -16.26 56.18 -29.40
CA GLY A 37 -16.93 57.09 -28.47
C GLY A 37 -18.13 57.85 -29.06
N ARG A 38 -18.57 57.52 -30.28
CA ARG A 38 -19.80 58.03 -30.90
C ARG A 38 -20.89 56.98 -30.86
N TYR A 39 -22.12 57.42 -30.67
CA TYR A 39 -23.30 56.57 -30.57
C TYR A 39 -24.33 57.02 -31.60
N TRP A 40 -24.98 56.07 -32.29
CA TRP A 40 -26.02 56.39 -33.27
C TRP A 40 -27.05 55.26 -33.38
N PHE A 41 -28.21 55.63 -33.93
CA PHE A 41 -29.24 54.67 -34.31
C PHE A 41 -29.09 54.29 -35.79
N THR A 42 -29.08 52.99 -36.09
CA THR A 42 -29.04 52.45 -37.46
C THR A 42 -30.44 51.99 -37.89
N PRO A 43 -30.89 52.30 -39.13
CA PRO A 43 -32.16 51.79 -39.64
C PRO A 43 -32.11 50.29 -39.98
N TYR A 44 -30.93 49.68 -39.96
CA TYR A 44 -30.74 48.27 -40.25
C TYR A 44 -30.99 47.41 -39.00
N PRO A 45 -31.69 46.25 -39.12
CA PRO A 45 -31.83 45.28 -38.03
C PRO A 45 -30.47 44.81 -37.52
N SER A 46 -30.41 44.49 -36.22
CA SER A 46 -29.18 43.96 -35.62
C SER A 46 -28.88 42.59 -36.21
N VAL A 47 -27.60 42.28 -36.50
CA VAL A 47 -27.23 40.94 -36.99
C VAL A 47 -27.68 39.83 -36.03
N ILE A 48 -27.74 40.15 -34.73
CA ILE A 48 -28.21 39.25 -33.67
C ILE A 48 -29.69 38.91 -33.82
N GLU A 49 -30.55 39.83 -34.29
CA GLU A 49 -31.98 39.53 -34.47
C GLU A 49 -32.20 38.48 -35.57
N TYR A 50 -31.40 38.54 -36.65
CA TYR A 50 -31.41 37.50 -37.68
C TYR A 50 -30.98 36.14 -37.11
N VAL A 51 -29.95 36.13 -36.26
CA VAL A 51 -29.47 34.91 -35.59
C VAL A 51 -30.54 34.31 -34.68
N GLU A 52 -31.15 35.10 -33.81
CA GLU A 52 -32.17 34.65 -32.85
C GLU A 52 -33.39 34.07 -33.59
N ARG A 53 -33.86 34.75 -34.64
CA ARG A 53 -34.97 34.27 -35.47
C ARG A 53 -34.64 32.96 -36.19
N ASN A 54 -33.44 32.85 -36.76
CA ASN A 54 -33.00 31.62 -37.42
C ASN A 54 -32.84 30.48 -36.40
N ALA A 55 -32.32 30.77 -35.21
CA ALA A 55 -32.15 29.81 -34.12
C ALA A 55 -33.50 29.26 -33.61
N GLU A 56 -34.51 30.12 -33.46
CA GLU A 56 -35.86 29.69 -33.11
C GLU A 56 -36.43 28.72 -34.15
N GLY A 57 -36.25 29.03 -35.44
CA GLY A 57 -36.62 28.13 -36.54
C GLY A 57 -35.97 26.73 -36.43
N LYS A 58 -34.65 26.67 -36.17
CA LYS A 58 -33.92 25.40 -36.03
C LYS A 58 -34.38 24.53 -34.87
N LEU A 59 -34.98 25.12 -33.82
CA LEU A 59 -35.52 24.35 -32.69
C LEU A 59 -36.82 23.60 -33.04
N HIS A 60 -37.49 23.99 -34.13
CA HIS A 60 -38.69 23.35 -34.67
C HIS A 60 -38.38 22.27 -35.72
N GLU A 61 -37.15 22.24 -36.25
CA GLU A 61 -36.65 21.24 -37.20
C GLU A 61 -36.12 19.97 -36.50
N PRO A 62 -35.79 18.88 -37.25
CA PRO A 62 -35.12 17.71 -36.68
C PRO A 62 -33.81 18.09 -35.96
N ARG A 63 -33.78 17.92 -34.64
CA ARG A 63 -32.72 18.44 -33.76
C ARG A 63 -31.42 17.65 -33.76
N LEU A 64 -31.31 16.58 -34.55
CA LEU A 64 -30.14 15.70 -34.60
C LEU A 64 -28.84 16.48 -34.82
N GLU A 65 -28.91 17.49 -35.68
CA GLU A 65 -27.75 18.32 -36.00
C GLU A 65 -27.30 19.20 -34.82
N LEU A 66 -28.25 19.70 -34.01
CA LEU A 66 -27.94 20.46 -32.81
C LEU A 66 -27.28 19.57 -31.75
N TYR A 67 -27.67 18.30 -31.65
CA TYR A 67 -26.99 17.33 -30.79
C TYR A 67 -25.55 17.07 -31.23
N LYS A 68 -25.28 17.02 -32.54
CA LYS A 68 -23.90 16.90 -33.05
C LYS A 68 -23.05 18.09 -32.63
N VAL A 69 -23.58 19.31 -32.75
CA VAL A 69 -22.90 20.52 -32.27
C VAL A 69 -22.55 20.39 -30.79
N ILE A 70 -23.51 20.05 -29.92
CA ILE A 70 -23.23 19.87 -28.48
C ILE A 70 -22.16 18.79 -28.24
N THR A 71 -22.20 17.70 -28.99
CA THR A 71 -21.23 16.58 -28.90
C THR A 71 -19.82 17.03 -29.30
N ASP A 72 -19.69 17.82 -30.36
CA ASP A 72 -18.39 18.34 -30.81
C ASP A 72 -17.82 19.37 -29.82
N TYR A 73 -18.67 20.19 -29.20
CA TYR A 73 -18.25 21.05 -28.10
C TYR A 73 -17.80 20.25 -26.87
N ALA A 74 -18.47 19.14 -26.55
CA ALA A 74 -18.04 18.24 -25.47
C ALA A 74 -16.62 17.69 -25.71
N LYS A 75 -16.31 17.28 -26.96
CA LYS A 75 -14.96 16.82 -27.35
C LYS A 75 -13.90 17.91 -27.15
N ASN A 76 -14.27 19.18 -27.30
CA ASN A 76 -13.35 20.32 -27.17
C ASN A 76 -13.11 20.78 -25.73
N ILE A 77 -13.87 20.27 -24.75
CA ILE A 77 -13.76 20.65 -23.33
C ILE A 77 -13.38 19.48 -22.41
N LEU A 78 -12.77 18.43 -22.98
CA LEU A 78 -12.27 17.29 -22.21
C LEU A 78 -11.16 17.70 -21.23
N GLU A 79 -10.21 18.50 -21.72
CA GLU A 79 -9.08 19.04 -20.97
C GLU A 79 -9.04 20.57 -21.04
N ARG A 80 -8.48 21.21 -20.02
CA ARG A 80 -8.32 22.67 -20.01
C ARG A 80 -7.06 23.09 -20.77
N LYS A 81 -7.25 23.74 -21.91
CA LYS A 81 -6.16 24.31 -22.73
C LYS A 81 -5.89 25.76 -22.31
N GLU A 82 -4.98 26.00 -21.36
CA GLU A 82 -4.55 27.38 -21.06
C GLU A 82 -3.55 27.90 -22.11
N ARG A 83 -3.69 29.17 -22.49
CA ARG A 83 -2.85 29.89 -23.47
C ARG A 83 -1.36 30.04 -23.07
N LYS A 84 -0.94 29.56 -21.90
CA LYS A 84 0.42 29.73 -21.33
C LYS A 84 1.16 28.41 -21.04
N GLY A 85 0.77 27.30 -21.69
CA GLY A 85 1.55 26.06 -21.68
C GLY A 85 1.44 25.20 -20.41
N ILE A 86 0.48 25.50 -19.52
CA ILE A 86 0.09 24.61 -18.42
C ILE A 86 -1.24 23.98 -18.82
N GLU A 87 -1.20 22.75 -19.33
CA GLU A 87 -2.39 21.93 -19.54
C GLU A 87 -2.77 21.28 -18.20
N GLU A 88 -3.99 21.52 -17.74
CA GLU A 88 -4.56 20.78 -16.61
C GLU A 88 -4.95 19.39 -17.13
N ARG A 89 -3.97 18.48 -17.15
CA ARG A 89 -4.15 17.09 -17.59
C ARG A 89 -4.74 16.25 -16.46
N GLY A 90 -5.57 15.27 -16.83
CA GLY A 90 -6.03 14.25 -15.89
C GLY A 90 -4.88 13.39 -15.40
N GLU A 91 -5.09 12.75 -14.26
CA GLU A 91 -4.15 11.79 -13.67
C GLU A 91 -4.23 10.40 -14.31
N ILE A 92 -5.43 9.97 -14.70
CA ILE A 92 -5.68 8.67 -15.33
C ILE A 92 -6.40 8.76 -16.68
N PHE A 93 -7.11 9.86 -16.94
CA PHE A 93 -7.81 10.09 -18.21
C PHE A 93 -7.14 11.20 -19.01
N ASP A 94 -7.17 11.07 -20.34
CA ASP A 94 -6.72 12.03 -21.33
C ASP A 94 -7.64 12.02 -22.57
N GLU A 95 -7.37 12.89 -23.54
CA GLU A 95 -8.13 12.92 -24.81
C GLU A 95 -8.08 11.58 -25.58
N ARG A 96 -7.07 10.72 -25.39
CA ARG A 96 -6.88 9.47 -26.16
C ARG A 96 -7.68 8.30 -25.59
N ASN A 97 -7.85 8.24 -24.27
CA ASN A 97 -8.64 7.21 -23.61
C ASN A 97 -10.06 7.68 -23.24
N THR A 98 -10.50 8.83 -23.78
CA THR A 98 -11.85 9.36 -23.61
C THR A 98 -12.68 9.22 -24.88
N ILE A 99 -13.88 8.65 -24.77
CA ILE A 99 -14.83 8.42 -25.85
C ILE A 99 -16.07 9.27 -25.59
N VAL A 100 -16.41 10.15 -26.53
CA VAL A 100 -17.63 10.98 -26.44
C VAL A 100 -18.70 10.38 -27.36
N ILE A 101 -19.88 10.10 -26.79
CA ILE A 101 -21.02 9.51 -27.51
C ILE A 101 -22.19 10.50 -27.49
N GLY A 102 -22.58 10.97 -28.66
CA GLY A 102 -23.68 11.92 -28.85
C GLY A 102 -25.06 11.25 -29.01
N TYR A 103 -26.12 12.04 -28.89
CA TYR A 103 -27.47 11.57 -29.19
C TYR A 103 -27.65 11.25 -30.68
N GLY A 104 -28.16 10.04 -30.97
CA GLY A 104 -28.38 9.56 -32.33
C GLY A 104 -27.16 8.92 -33.00
N GLU A 105 -26.02 8.89 -32.32
CA GLU A 105 -24.90 8.01 -32.68
C GLU A 105 -25.24 6.59 -32.19
N THR A 106 -25.20 5.61 -33.09
CA THR A 106 -25.48 4.21 -32.73
C THR A 106 -24.43 3.74 -31.71
N LEU A 107 -24.86 3.01 -30.67
CA LEU A 107 -24.00 2.32 -29.69
C LEU A 107 -23.13 1.21 -30.32
N GLU A 108 -22.99 1.16 -31.65
CA GLU A 108 -22.01 0.31 -32.34
C GLU A 108 -20.56 0.78 -32.09
N ILE A 109 -20.36 1.89 -31.37
CA ILE A 109 -19.07 2.22 -30.75
C ILE A 109 -18.80 1.16 -29.67
N THR A 110 -18.17 0.06 -30.08
CA THR A 110 -17.63 -0.93 -29.15
C THR A 110 -16.48 -0.29 -28.41
N ILE A 111 -16.71 0.05 -27.14
CA ILE A 111 -15.63 0.44 -26.23
C ILE A 111 -14.76 -0.81 -26.04
N ASP A 112 -13.52 -0.73 -26.49
CA ASP A 112 -12.57 -1.85 -26.45
C ASP A 112 -12.38 -2.37 -25.02
N ASP A 113 -12.09 -3.66 -24.88
CA ASP A 113 -11.82 -4.30 -23.60
C ASP A 113 -10.32 -4.23 -23.33
N GLU A 114 -9.86 -3.05 -22.89
CA GLU A 114 -8.46 -2.73 -22.66
C GLU A 114 -8.08 -2.71 -21.17
N PRO A 115 -6.82 -3.04 -20.81
CA PRO A 115 -6.36 -3.10 -19.42
C PRO A 115 -6.09 -1.74 -18.77
N HIS A 116 -6.40 -0.63 -19.44
CA HIS A 116 -6.20 0.73 -18.93
C HIS A 116 -7.54 1.47 -18.77
N PRO A 117 -7.65 2.42 -17.81
CA PRO A 117 -8.87 3.20 -17.64
C PRO A 117 -9.29 3.92 -18.93
N GLN A 118 -10.61 3.98 -19.16
CA GLN A 118 -11.26 4.69 -20.25
C GLN A 118 -12.45 5.47 -19.70
N LEU A 119 -12.63 6.70 -20.19
CA LEU A 119 -13.76 7.55 -19.84
C LEU A 119 -14.75 7.60 -21.00
N VAL A 120 -16.02 7.38 -20.72
CA VAL A 120 -17.12 7.52 -21.68
C VAL A 120 -17.97 8.72 -21.29
N VAL A 121 -18.07 9.70 -22.18
CA VAL A 121 -18.89 10.90 -21.99
C VAL A 121 -20.17 10.74 -22.80
N LEU A 122 -21.30 10.55 -22.11
CA LEU A 122 -22.61 10.47 -22.76
C LEU A 122 -23.21 11.87 -22.88
N VAL A 123 -23.38 12.35 -24.11
CA VAL A 123 -23.93 13.68 -24.41
C VAL A 123 -25.34 13.52 -24.98
N LYS A 124 -26.25 13.00 -24.15
CA LYS A 124 -27.63 12.74 -24.55
C LYS A 124 -28.64 12.81 -23.39
N PRO A 125 -29.90 13.15 -23.66
CA PRO A 125 -30.95 13.14 -22.65
C PRO A 125 -31.39 11.70 -22.31
N GLU A 126 -32.10 11.56 -21.18
CA GLU A 126 -32.85 10.34 -20.80
C GLU A 126 -32.02 9.04 -20.84
N ILE A 127 -30.94 9.01 -20.06
CA ILE A 127 -30.05 7.84 -20.00
C ILE A 127 -30.59 6.79 -19.04
N GLY A 128 -30.82 5.58 -19.56
CA GLY A 128 -31.22 4.43 -18.76
C GLY A 128 -30.05 3.82 -17.99
N GLU A 129 -30.30 3.33 -16.78
CA GLU A 129 -29.24 2.73 -15.95
C GLU A 129 -28.68 1.43 -16.54
N GLU A 130 -29.53 0.61 -17.17
CA GLU A 130 -29.09 -0.63 -17.85
C GLU A 130 -28.16 -0.34 -19.04
N GLU A 131 -28.40 0.76 -19.77
CA GLU A 131 -27.49 1.18 -20.85
C GLU A 131 -26.10 1.48 -20.31
N VAL A 132 -26.02 2.20 -19.18
CA VAL A 132 -24.74 2.53 -18.53
C VAL A 132 -24.09 1.28 -17.95
N ARG A 133 -24.90 0.35 -17.42
CA ARG A 133 -24.42 -0.95 -16.94
C ARG A 133 -23.78 -1.75 -18.07
N ASP A 134 -24.42 -1.81 -19.24
CA ASP A 134 -23.91 -2.52 -20.41
C ASP A 134 -22.61 -1.89 -20.92
N ILE A 135 -22.53 -0.55 -20.96
CA ILE A 135 -21.31 0.16 -21.33
C ILE A 135 -20.13 -0.24 -20.41
N ILE A 136 -20.35 -0.26 -19.10
CA ILE A 136 -19.29 -0.48 -18.10
C ILE A 136 -18.88 -1.96 -18.00
N LEU A 137 -19.84 -2.90 -18.02
CA LEU A 137 -19.58 -4.30 -17.67
C LEU A 137 -19.56 -5.24 -18.88
N MET A 138 -20.10 -4.82 -20.03
CA MET A 138 -20.29 -5.68 -21.21
C MET A 138 -19.42 -5.22 -22.38
N ARG A 139 -18.95 -6.19 -23.17
CA ARG A 139 -18.24 -5.99 -24.44
C ARG A 139 -19.24 -6.16 -25.58
N GLY A 140 -20.22 -5.26 -25.64
CA GLY A 140 -21.34 -5.36 -26.59
C GLY A 140 -22.05 -6.72 -26.49
N ARG A 141 -22.19 -7.42 -27.62
CA ARG A 141 -22.83 -8.75 -27.68
C ARG A 141 -21.89 -9.92 -27.36
N GLU A 142 -20.59 -9.67 -27.20
CA GLU A 142 -19.57 -10.70 -27.00
C GLU A 142 -19.51 -11.21 -25.55
N GLY A 143 -20.28 -10.61 -24.64
CA GLY A 143 -20.41 -11.02 -23.24
C GLY A 143 -19.79 -10.02 -22.27
N ARG A 144 -19.42 -10.49 -21.08
CA ARG A 144 -18.83 -9.64 -20.04
C ARG A 144 -17.39 -9.27 -20.39
N ARG A 145 -16.98 -8.06 -20.01
CA ARG A 145 -15.59 -7.62 -20.13
C ARG A 145 -14.65 -8.49 -19.29
N THR A 146 -13.41 -8.59 -19.75
CA THR A 146 -12.30 -9.14 -18.98
C THR A 146 -11.83 -8.08 -17.99
N TYR A 147 -11.54 -6.87 -18.49
CA TYR A 147 -11.07 -5.74 -17.70
C TYR A 147 -12.28 -4.93 -17.19
N ARG A 148 -13.04 -5.55 -16.28
CA ARG A 148 -14.31 -4.98 -15.77
C ARG A 148 -14.14 -3.72 -14.94
N ASN A 149 -12.91 -3.38 -14.56
CA ASN A 149 -12.60 -2.23 -13.73
C ASN A 149 -11.94 -1.08 -14.51
N THR A 150 -12.21 -0.93 -15.80
CA THR A 150 -11.54 0.10 -16.61
C THR A 150 -12.45 1.16 -17.20
N VAL A 151 -13.76 0.90 -17.37
CA VAL A 151 -14.68 1.87 -17.99
C VAL A 151 -15.40 2.69 -16.95
N VAL A 152 -15.30 4.02 -17.05
CA VAL A 152 -16.09 4.99 -16.26
C VAL A 152 -17.00 5.76 -17.21
N VAL A 153 -18.23 6.05 -16.78
CA VAL A 153 -19.19 6.82 -17.58
C VAL A 153 -19.52 8.11 -16.85
N ILE A 154 -19.45 9.24 -17.54
CA ILE A 154 -20.05 10.50 -17.10
C ILE A 154 -21.24 10.83 -17.99
N CYS A 155 -22.32 11.25 -17.36
CA CYS A 155 -23.56 11.51 -18.05
C CYS A 155 -24.36 12.65 -17.40
N PRO A 156 -25.37 13.19 -18.10
CA PRO A 156 -26.14 14.31 -17.60
C PRO A 156 -26.95 13.90 -16.37
N HIS A 157 -27.10 14.82 -15.42
CA HIS A 157 -28.03 14.63 -14.32
C HIS A 157 -29.46 14.44 -14.86
N PRO A 158 -30.32 13.61 -14.24
CA PRO A 158 -31.70 13.41 -14.72
C PRO A 158 -32.54 14.68 -14.83
N GLN A 159 -32.18 15.72 -14.08
CA GLN A 159 -32.83 17.04 -14.10
C GLN A 159 -32.11 18.05 -15.02
N ALA A 160 -31.12 17.63 -15.82
CA ALA A 160 -30.39 18.52 -16.70
C ALA A 160 -31.30 19.04 -17.83
N GLU A 161 -31.36 20.37 -17.99
CA GLU A 161 -32.17 21.01 -19.02
C GLU A 161 -31.48 20.96 -20.40
N PHE A 162 -31.60 19.83 -21.09
CA PHE A 162 -31.04 19.67 -22.43
C PHE A 162 -31.63 20.65 -23.46
N LYS A 163 -32.84 21.17 -23.20
CA LYS A 163 -33.47 22.21 -24.03
C LYS A 163 -32.62 23.49 -24.07
N THR A 164 -31.97 23.85 -22.97
CA THR A 164 -31.11 25.03 -22.87
C THR A 164 -29.83 24.84 -23.68
N LEU A 165 -29.22 23.65 -23.63
CA LEU A 165 -28.08 23.29 -24.48
C LEU A 165 -28.42 23.35 -25.96
N LEU A 166 -29.58 22.81 -26.35
CA LEU A 166 -30.08 22.88 -27.73
C LEU A 166 -30.31 24.32 -28.18
N GLY A 167 -30.80 25.19 -27.29
CA GLY A 167 -30.98 26.61 -27.55
C GLY A 167 -29.66 27.32 -27.86
N PHE A 168 -28.60 27.06 -27.08
CA PHE A 168 -27.28 27.60 -27.36
C PHE A 168 -26.67 27.03 -28.65
N ALA A 169 -26.79 25.73 -28.89
CA ALA A 169 -26.33 25.12 -30.14
C ALA A 169 -27.03 25.71 -31.37
N ALA A 170 -28.33 25.95 -31.29
CA ALA A 170 -29.09 26.61 -32.36
C ALA A 170 -28.60 28.03 -32.62
N LYS A 171 -28.31 28.80 -31.57
CA LYS A 171 -27.75 30.16 -31.69
C LYS A 171 -26.36 30.18 -32.31
N ILE A 172 -25.47 29.27 -31.92
CA ILE A 172 -24.12 29.15 -32.50
C ILE A 172 -24.22 28.82 -33.99
N LYS A 173 -24.96 27.76 -34.31
CA LYS A 173 -25.11 27.32 -35.70
C LYS A 173 -25.74 28.40 -36.59
N SER A 174 -26.79 29.06 -36.11
CA SER A 174 -27.42 30.18 -36.82
C SER A 174 -26.47 31.37 -36.96
N ALA A 175 -25.62 31.64 -35.97
CA ALA A 175 -24.62 32.70 -36.04
C ALA A 175 -23.53 32.39 -37.07
N GLU A 176 -23.10 31.14 -37.20
CA GLU A 176 -22.15 30.71 -38.23
C GLU A 176 -22.74 30.85 -39.64
N GLU A 177 -23.99 30.41 -39.85
CA GLU A 177 -24.68 30.57 -41.14
C GLU A 177 -24.87 32.04 -41.52
N VAL A 178 -25.26 32.90 -40.57
CA VAL A 178 -25.39 34.35 -40.79
C VAL A 178 -24.02 35.00 -41.04
N MET A 179 -22.96 34.50 -40.41
CA MET A 179 -21.58 34.97 -40.65
C MET A 179 -21.15 34.73 -42.11
N GLU A 180 -21.42 33.54 -42.64
CA GLU A 180 -21.08 33.19 -44.03
C GLU A 180 -21.87 34.02 -45.06
N SER A 181 -23.12 34.38 -44.72
CA SER A 181 -24.04 35.14 -45.58
C SER A 181 -24.15 36.63 -45.23
N LEU A 182 -23.21 37.18 -44.44
CA LEU A 182 -23.19 38.60 -44.01
C LEU A 182 -23.32 39.60 -45.17
N THR A 183 -22.81 39.24 -46.34
CA THR A 183 -22.87 40.07 -47.55
C THR A 183 -24.27 40.21 -48.12
N GLU A 184 -25.16 39.26 -47.85
CA GLU A 184 -26.56 39.25 -48.28
C GLU A 184 -27.42 40.18 -47.41
N TYR A 185 -27.04 40.36 -46.14
CA TYR A 185 -27.76 41.21 -45.18
C TYR A 185 -27.29 42.67 -45.21
N TYR A 186 -26.00 42.93 -45.48
CA TYR A 186 -25.41 44.27 -45.40
C TYR A 186 -24.55 44.60 -46.63
N SER A 187 -25.07 45.47 -47.49
CA SER A 187 -24.38 45.94 -48.71
C SER A 187 -23.18 46.83 -48.40
N ASP A 188 -23.25 47.63 -47.33
CA ASP A 188 -22.20 48.56 -46.91
C ASP A 188 -21.05 47.84 -46.17
N LYS A 189 -19.81 48.18 -46.52
CA LYS A 189 -18.61 47.51 -46.00
C LYS A 189 -18.32 47.86 -44.54
N ASP A 190 -18.53 49.10 -44.12
CA ASP A 190 -18.23 49.54 -42.76
C ASP A 190 -19.28 48.99 -41.78
N ILE A 191 -20.55 48.99 -42.20
CA ILE A 191 -21.63 48.32 -41.46
C ILE A 191 -21.34 46.82 -41.34
N ARG A 192 -20.91 46.16 -42.43
CA ARG A 192 -20.58 44.73 -42.40
C ARG A 192 -19.45 44.41 -41.44
N ASN A 193 -18.36 45.18 -41.45
CA ASN A 193 -17.24 44.99 -40.52
C ASN A 193 -17.67 45.14 -39.05
N LEU A 194 -18.56 46.10 -38.76
CA LEU A 194 -19.12 46.31 -37.43
C LEU A 194 -19.98 45.12 -36.98
N GLN A 195 -20.89 44.64 -37.85
CA GLN A 195 -21.74 43.50 -37.57
C GLN A 195 -20.94 42.20 -37.43
N GLU A 196 -19.89 42.01 -38.24
CA GLU A 196 -18.97 40.87 -38.13
C GLU A 196 -18.28 40.82 -36.76
N LYS A 197 -17.76 41.95 -36.27
CA LYS A 197 -17.18 42.04 -34.92
C LYS A 197 -18.21 41.72 -33.84
N LYS A 198 -19.42 42.26 -33.96
CA LYS A 198 -20.53 42.01 -33.01
C LYS A 198 -20.92 40.52 -33.00
N LEU A 199 -20.98 39.90 -34.17
CA LEU A 199 -21.32 38.49 -34.33
C LEU A 199 -20.22 37.56 -33.80
N LYS A 200 -18.94 37.89 -34.04
CA LYS A 200 -17.80 37.16 -33.45
C LYS A 200 -17.83 37.18 -31.92
N GLN A 201 -18.10 38.35 -31.33
CA GLN A 201 -18.25 38.48 -29.88
C GLN A 201 -19.43 37.65 -29.37
N TYR A 202 -20.58 37.73 -30.04
CA TYR A 202 -21.77 36.95 -29.69
C TYR A 202 -21.51 35.43 -29.74
N ILE A 203 -20.84 34.92 -30.78
CA ILE A 203 -20.47 33.50 -30.89
C ILE A 203 -19.57 33.09 -29.72
N GLN A 204 -18.59 33.91 -29.36
CA GLN A 204 -17.71 33.64 -28.22
C GLN A 204 -18.48 33.58 -26.89
N ASP A 205 -19.40 34.53 -26.67
CA ASP A 205 -20.19 34.60 -25.44
C ASP A 205 -21.16 33.41 -25.32
N ILE A 206 -21.86 33.06 -26.40
CA ILE A 206 -22.75 31.89 -26.42
C ILE A 206 -21.95 30.58 -26.30
N THR A 207 -20.78 30.48 -26.92
CA THR A 207 -19.89 29.32 -26.77
C THR A 207 -19.46 29.14 -25.31
N ARG A 208 -19.09 30.23 -24.62
CA ARG A 208 -18.76 30.18 -23.20
C ARG A 208 -19.93 29.67 -22.36
N LEU A 209 -21.14 30.20 -22.61
CA LEU A 209 -22.36 29.78 -21.91
C LEU A 209 -22.72 28.31 -22.21
N LEU A 210 -22.54 27.86 -23.44
CA LEU A 210 -22.74 26.46 -23.82
C LEU A 210 -21.79 25.54 -23.04
N ASN A 211 -20.51 25.89 -22.98
CA ASN A 211 -19.51 25.10 -22.26
C ASN A 211 -19.81 25.04 -20.76
N GLU A 212 -20.15 26.17 -20.14
CA GLU A 212 -20.54 26.24 -18.71
C GLU A 212 -21.78 25.40 -18.42
N GLN A 213 -22.80 25.48 -19.28
CA GLN A 213 -24.02 24.70 -19.13
C GLN A 213 -23.78 23.21 -19.37
N LEU A 214 -22.89 22.85 -20.30
CA LEU A 214 -22.55 21.47 -20.61
C LEU A 214 -21.83 20.80 -19.43
N LEU A 215 -20.87 21.47 -18.82
CA LEU A 215 -20.18 21.01 -17.60
C LEU A 215 -21.16 20.88 -16.42
N SER A 216 -22.10 21.82 -16.30
CA SER A 216 -23.14 21.78 -15.27
C SER A 216 -24.17 20.67 -15.48
N ALA A 217 -24.42 20.28 -16.73
CA ALA A 217 -25.30 19.17 -17.05
C ALA A 217 -24.64 17.82 -16.71
N LEU A 218 -23.37 17.63 -17.08
CA LEU A 218 -22.61 16.37 -16.96
C LEU A 218 -22.10 16.10 -15.55
N THR A 219 -22.97 15.90 -14.56
CA THR A 219 -22.54 15.81 -13.14
C THR A 219 -22.68 14.41 -12.52
N ARG A 220 -23.23 13.44 -13.26
CA ARG A 220 -23.48 12.09 -12.75
C ARG A 220 -22.42 11.13 -13.29
N ILE A 221 -21.68 10.46 -12.41
CA ILE A 221 -20.59 9.55 -12.76
C ILE A 221 -20.97 8.13 -12.33
N ALA A 222 -20.89 7.18 -13.25
CA ALA A 222 -21.01 5.76 -13.00
C ALA A 222 -19.66 5.06 -13.13
N TYR A 223 -19.41 4.11 -12.22
CA TYR A 223 -18.18 3.34 -12.19
C TYR A 223 -18.43 1.90 -11.72
N PRO A 224 -17.57 0.95 -12.13
CA PRO A 224 -17.66 -0.44 -11.71
C PRO A 224 -17.35 -0.56 -10.22
N ALA A 225 -18.14 -1.38 -9.52
CA ALA A 225 -17.98 -1.66 -8.11
C ALA A 225 -18.34 -3.12 -7.82
N ARG A 226 -18.00 -3.57 -6.61
CA ARG A 226 -18.43 -4.88 -6.12
C ARG A 226 -19.35 -4.71 -4.91
N GLU A 227 -20.50 -5.35 -4.95
CA GLU A 227 -21.48 -5.34 -3.86
C GLU A 227 -22.03 -6.74 -3.64
N ALA A 228 -22.06 -7.19 -2.38
CA ALA A 228 -22.48 -8.56 -2.01
C ALA A 228 -21.83 -9.68 -2.87
N GLY A 229 -20.56 -9.48 -3.26
CA GLY A 229 -19.79 -10.43 -4.06
C GLY A 229 -20.04 -10.40 -5.58
N ARG A 230 -20.95 -9.55 -6.07
CA ARG A 230 -21.29 -9.40 -7.49
C ARG A 230 -20.77 -8.08 -8.06
N ASP A 231 -20.48 -8.10 -9.36
CA ASP A 231 -20.11 -6.90 -10.12
C ASP A 231 -21.36 -6.06 -10.37
N GLU A 232 -21.30 -4.80 -9.92
CA GLU A 232 -22.39 -3.82 -9.98
C GLU A 232 -21.84 -2.47 -10.46
N VAL A 233 -22.75 -1.53 -10.77
CA VAL A 233 -22.40 -0.15 -11.10
C VAL A 233 -22.83 0.76 -9.96
N LYS A 234 -21.89 1.56 -9.46
CA LYS A 234 -22.17 2.60 -8.47
C LYS A 234 -22.13 3.97 -9.10
N TRP A 235 -22.85 4.88 -8.45
CA TRP A 235 -23.01 6.26 -8.88
C TRP A 235 -22.39 7.21 -7.87
N THR A 236 -21.76 8.26 -8.36
CA THR A 236 -21.34 9.42 -7.57
C THR A 236 -21.70 10.69 -8.33
N MET A 237 -21.76 11.79 -7.59
CA MET A 237 -22.02 13.12 -8.13
C MET A 237 -20.73 13.94 -8.07
N THR A 238 -20.59 14.83 -9.04
CA THR A 238 -19.52 15.83 -9.08
C THR A 238 -20.10 17.21 -9.32
N SER A 239 -19.29 18.24 -9.09
CA SER A 239 -19.62 19.63 -9.40
C SER A 239 -18.96 20.05 -10.70
N ALA A 240 -19.55 21.00 -11.40
CA ALA A 240 -18.96 21.57 -12.60
C ALA A 240 -17.53 22.08 -12.31
N ALA A 241 -16.55 21.67 -13.12
CA ALA A 241 -15.16 22.12 -13.02
C ALA A 241 -14.73 22.90 -14.27
N SER A 242 -13.41 23.01 -14.51
CA SER A 242 -12.85 23.70 -15.68
C SER A 242 -12.97 22.92 -16.99
N ALA A 243 -13.06 21.59 -16.91
CA ALA A 243 -13.14 20.65 -18.02
C ALA A 243 -13.74 19.32 -17.55
N ILE A 244 -14.13 18.45 -18.48
CA ILE A 244 -14.84 17.19 -18.16
C ILE A 244 -13.95 16.21 -17.39
N ILE A 245 -12.69 16.01 -17.80
CA ILE A 245 -11.80 15.04 -17.15
C ILE A 245 -11.50 15.41 -15.68
N PRO A 246 -11.05 16.64 -15.35
CA PRO A 246 -10.84 17.04 -13.95
C PRO A 246 -12.10 16.91 -13.09
N GLN A 247 -13.27 17.20 -13.68
CA GLN A 247 -14.58 17.05 -13.03
C GLN A 247 -14.88 15.58 -12.68
N VAL A 248 -14.58 14.65 -13.58
CA VAL A 248 -14.73 13.21 -13.33
C VAL A 248 -13.79 12.76 -12.22
N GLU A 249 -12.50 13.09 -12.32
CA GLU A 249 -11.49 12.65 -11.37
C GLU A 249 -11.77 13.18 -9.96
N ALA A 250 -12.22 14.44 -9.84
CA ALA A 250 -12.66 15.00 -8.56
C ALA A 250 -13.83 14.21 -7.95
N GLY A 251 -14.82 13.83 -8.76
CA GLY A 251 -15.96 13.02 -8.32
C GLY A 251 -15.56 11.60 -7.87
N LEU A 252 -14.60 10.98 -8.57
CA LEU A 252 -14.09 9.64 -8.25
C LEU A 252 -13.17 9.64 -7.02
N LYS A 253 -12.53 10.76 -6.70
CA LYS A 253 -11.69 10.94 -5.50
C LYS A 253 -12.49 11.27 -4.24
N ASN A 254 -13.81 11.43 -4.34
CA ASN A 254 -14.64 11.83 -3.20
C ASN A 254 -14.51 10.83 -2.03
N PRO A 255 -13.97 11.26 -0.86
CA PRO A 255 -13.80 10.36 0.29
C PRO A 255 -15.11 9.86 0.87
N ALA A 256 -16.19 10.64 0.77
CA ALA A 256 -17.49 10.33 1.39
C ALA A 256 -18.15 9.08 0.79
N THR A 257 -17.83 8.74 -0.46
CA THR A 257 -18.37 7.56 -1.16
C THR A 257 -17.42 6.36 -1.12
N GLY A 258 -16.25 6.51 -0.48
CA GLY A 258 -15.11 5.61 -0.67
C GLY A 258 -14.44 5.92 -2.01
N PRO A 259 -13.22 6.48 -2.04
CA PRO A 259 -12.64 7.01 -3.27
C PRO A 259 -12.35 5.88 -4.25
N LYS A 260 -12.99 5.95 -5.42
CA LYS A 260 -12.82 5.01 -6.53
C LYS A 260 -11.51 5.27 -7.27
N LEU A 261 -11.06 6.53 -7.36
CA LEU A 261 -9.75 6.89 -7.91
C LEU A 261 -8.76 7.13 -6.77
N ARG A 262 -7.63 6.42 -6.79
CA ARG A 262 -6.52 6.59 -5.85
C ARG A 262 -5.20 6.56 -6.60
N THR A 263 -4.49 7.68 -6.59
CA THR A 263 -3.17 7.82 -7.22
C THR A 263 -2.01 7.74 -6.23
N GLU A 264 -2.34 7.56 -4.95
CA GLU A 264 -1.42 7.21 -3.87
C GLU A 264 -1.95 5.94 -3.19
N ILE A 265 -1.10 4.92 -3.11
CA ILE A 265 -1.42 3.62 -2.50
C ILE A 265 -0.20 3.24 -1.66
N SER A 266 -0.40 2.98 -0.37
CA SER A 266 0.68 2.47 0.48
C SER A 266 0.91 0.98 0.25
N PHE A 267 2.10 0.47 0.56
CA PHE A 267 2.35 -0.97 0.52
C PHE A 267 1.36 -1.79 1.35
N ARG A 268 0.95 -1.24 2.50
CA ARG A 268 -0.05 -1.87 3.37
C ARG A 268 -1.40 -1.98 2.69
N ASP A 269 -1.89 -0.90 2.09
CA ASP A 269 -3.18 -0.90 1.38
C ASP A 269 -3.16 -1.86 0.19
N LEU A 270 -2.05 -1.91 -0.55
CA LEU A 270 -1.85 -2.87 -1.64
C LEU A 270 -1.94 -4.32 -1.13
N THR A 271 -1.22 -4.63 -0.04
CA THR A 271 -1.18 -5.97 0.53
C THR A 271 -2.54 -6.40 1.08
N ASP A 272 -3.20 -5.53 1.84
CA ASP A 272 -4.53 -5.78 2.40
C ASP A 272 -5.55 -6.01 1.27
N PHE A 273 -5.50 -5.19 0.21
CA PHE A 273 -6.37 -5.35 -0.95
C PHE A 273 -6.16 -6.70 -1.66
N LEU A 274 -4.92 -7.06 -1.98
CA LEU A 274 -4.59 -8.32 -2.67
C LEU A 274 -4.95 -9.54 -1.82
N LYS A 275 -4.72 -9.47 -0.50
CA LYS A 275 -5.08 -10.54 0.44
C LYS A 275 -6.59 -10.73 0.53
N MET A 276 -7.36 -9.64 0.61
CA MET A 276 -8.83 -9.73 0.70
C MET A 276 -9.49 -10.19 -0.62
N ASN A 277 -8.95 -9.80 -1.77
CA ASN A 277 -9.61 -10.01 -3.06
C ASN A 277 -9.07 -11.20 -3.87
N GLN A 278 -7.78 -11.53 -3.70
CA GLN A 278 -7.10 -12.62 -4.42
C GLN A 278 -6.52 -13.69 -3.49
N ASN A 279 -6.59 -13.50 -2.17
CA ASN A 279 -5.90 -14.35 -1.18
C ASN A 279 -4.37 -14.40 -1.41
N TRP A 280 -3.80 -13.29 -1.92
CA TRP A 280 -2.36 -13.15 -2.11
C TRP A 280 -1.78 -12.40 -0.90
N ASP A 281 -0.95 -13.09 -0.12
CA ASP A 281 -0.21 -12.48 0.98
C ASP A 281 1.21 -12.17 0.51
N LEU A 282 1.50 -10.89 0.26
CA LEU A 282 2.81 -10.48 -0.24
C LEU A 282 3.90 -10.57 0.82
N ILE A 283 3.59 -10.63 2.11
CA ILE A 283 4.58 -10.54 3.19
C ILE A 283 4.85 -11.91 3.81
N GLU A 284 3.79 -12.60 4.22
CA GLU A 284 3.85 -13.89 4.92
C GLU A 284 3.44 -15.06 4.02
N GLY A 285 3.16 -14.79 2.75
CA GLY A 285 2.78 -15.80 1.77
C GLY A 285 3.94 -16.72 1.34
N THR A 286 3.58 -17.68 0.48
CA THR A 286 4.50 -18.70 -0.05
C THR A 286 4.55 -18.73 -1.58
N ALA A 287 3.85 -17.79 -2.23
CA ALA A 287 3.75 -17.69 -3.68
C ALA A 287 4.51 -16.45 -4.19
N ARG A 288 4.96 -16.54 -5.45
CA ARG A 288 5.53 -15.41 -6.20
C ARG A 288 4.45 -14.86 -7.12
N HIS A 289 4.42 -13.54 -7.28
CA HIS A 289 3.49 -12.88 -8.19
C HIS A 289 4.24 -11.88 -9.07
N THR A 290 3.99 -11.90 -10.37
CA THR A 290 4.59 -10.93 -11.28
C THR A 290 3.95 -9.55 -11.11
N LEU A 291 4.70 -8.48 -11.38
CA LEU A 291 4.15 -7.12 -11.38
C LEU A 291 2.92 -7.02 -12.30
N ARG A 292 2.95 -7.67 -13.47
CA ARG A 292 1.83 -7.72 -14.40
C ARG A 292 0.57 -8.36 -13.80
N GLU A 293 0.68 -9.44 -13.04
CA GLU A 293 -0.47 -10.06 -12.37
C GLU A 293 -1.08 -9.12 -11.32
N ILE A 294 -0.23 -8.43 -10.56
CA ILE A 294 -0.66 -7.41 -9.60
C ILE A 294 -1.40 -6.28 -10.34
N LEU A 295 -0.81 -5.70 -11.38
CA LEU A 295 -1.42 -4.64 -12.17
C LEU A 295 -2.76 -5.07 -12.79
N ASN A 296 -2.81 -6.26 -13.40
CA ASN A 296 -4.02 -6.81 -14.01
C ASN A 296 -5.16 -6.97 -12.99
N THR A 297 -4.84 -7.24 -11.71
CA THR A 297 -5.86 -7.34 -10.66
C THR A 297 -6.64 -6.03 -10.53
N PHE A 298 -5.97 -4.88 -10.63
CA PHE A 298 -6.63 -3.57 -10.57
C PHE A 298 -7.49 -3.28 -11.80
N SER A 299 -7.24 -3.91 -12.94
CA SER A 299 -8.06 -3.76 -14.15
C SER A 299 -9.23 -4.75 -14.21
N VAL A 300 -9.14 -5.90 -13.54
CA VAL A 300 -10.15 -6.98 -13.60
C VAL A 300 -11.12 -6.94 -12.42
N VAL A 301 -10.66 -6.56 -11.23
CA VAL A 301 -11.44 -6.61 -9.99
C VAL A 301 -12.21 -5.31 -9.78
N THR A 302 -13.53 -5.36 -9.88
CA THR A 302 -14.43 -4.19 -9.76
C THR A 302 -14.39 -3.49 -8.41
N SER A 303 -13.99 -4.18 -7.33
CA SER A 303 -13.75 -3.57 -6.01
C SER A 303 -12.43 -2.78 -5.93
N ALA A 304 -11.51 -2.95 -6.89
CA ALA A 304 -10.25 -2.23 -6.89
C ALA A 304 -10.45 -0.74 -7.17
N PRO A 305 -9.66 0.16 -6.56
CA PRO A 305 -9.60 1.53 -7.02
C PRO A 305 -8.99 1.61 -8.42
N LEU A 306 -9.42 2.58 -9.22
CA LEU A 306 -8.67 3.05 -10.37
C LEU A 306 -7.39 3.71 -9.87
N THR A 307 -6.28 3.37 -10.49
CA THR A 307 -4.96 3.84 -10.06
C THR A 307 -3.99 3.88 -11.23
N THR A 308 -2.81 4.44 -11.00
CA THR A 308 -1.73 4.47 -11.97
C THR A 308 -0.75 3.34 -11.71
N ARG A 309 -0.05 2.90 -12.77
CA ARG A 309 1.09 1.98 -12.64
C ARG A 309 2.12 2.52 -11.64
N TYR A 310 2.37 3.83 -11.68
CA TYR A 310 3.32 4.48 -10.80
C TYR A 310 2.96 4.28 -9.33
N ALA A 311 1.68 4.47 -8.94
CA ALA A 311 1.24 4.28 -7.57
C ALA A 311 1.50 2.85 -7.06
N ILE A 312 1.24 1.84 -7.89
CA ILE A 312 1.50 0.43 -7.56
C ILE A 312 3.01 0.16 -7.47
N GLU A 313 3.81 0.68 -8.39
CA GLU A 313 5.27 0.55 -8.33
C GLU A 313 5.86 1.22 -7.08
N GLN A 314 5.34 2.39 -6.66
CA GLN A 314 5.75 3.03 -5.41
C GLN A 314 5.38 2.20 -4.19
N ALA A 315 4.15 1.67 -4.12
CA ALA A 315 3.75 0.75 -3.06
C ALA A 315 4.67 -0.48 -2.97
N ILE A 316 5.07 -1.05 -4.11
CA ILE A 316 6.03 -2.16 -4.15
C ILE A 316 7.43 -1.73 -3.70
N ARG A 317 7.88 -0.53 -4.06
CA ARG A 317 9.16 0.02 -3.58
C ARG A 317 9.16 0.21 -2.06
N GLU A 318 8.07 0.72 -1.49
CA GLU A 318 7.91 0.84 -0.03
C GLU A 318 8.05 -0.53 0.66
N GLY A 319 7.42 -1.58 0.13
CA GLY A 319 7.54 -2.94 0.68
C GLY A 319 8.95 -3.55 0.53
N LEU A 320 9.68 -3.14 -0.51
CA LEU A 320 11.08 -3.52 -0.71
C LEU A 320 12.00 -2.79 0.27
N GLU A 321 11.75 -1.51 0.52
CA GLU A 321 12.47 -0.68 1.50
C GLU A 321 12.27 -1.17 2.94
N SER A 322 11.09 -1.69 3.28
CA SER A 322 10.83 -2.35 4.57
C SER A 322 11.37 -3.79 4.65
N LEU A 323 11.98 -4.29 3.57
CA LEU A 323 12.44 -5.68 3.40
C LEU A 323 11.32 -6.70 3.61
N ASP A 324 10.05 -6.33 3.45
CA ASP A 324 8.89 -7.22 3.53
C ASP A 324 8.71 -8.06 2.26
N ILE A 325 9.20 -7.55 1.14
CA ILE A 325 9.26 -8.25 -0.15
C ILE A 325 10.63 -8.13 -0.80
N GLY A 326 10.99 -9.11 -1.63
CA GLY A 326 12.08 -9.02 -2.60
C GLY A 326 11.55 -8.98 -4.04
N ILE A 327 12.39 -8.55 -4.97
CA ILE A 327 12.08 -8.52 -6.40
C ILE A 327 13.11 -9.36 -7.16
N MET A 328 12.67 -10.41 -7.84
CA MET A 328 13.52 -11.18 -8.75
C MET A 328 13.30 -10.69 -10.19
N MET A 329 14.36 -10.23 -10.83
CA MET A 329 14.31 -9.70 -12.18
C MET A 329 15.61 -10.01 -12.92
N ASP A 330 15.49 -10.53 -14.15
CA ASP A 330 16.65 -10.90 -14.99
C ASP A 330 17.66 -11.83 -14.30
N GLY A 331 17.18 -12.73 -13.43
CA GLY A 331 18.01 -13.66 -12.67
C GLY A 331 18.75 -13.06 -11.48
N LYS A 332 18.48 -11.79 -11.14
CA LYS A 332 19.04 -11.09 -9.99
C LYS A 332 17.95 -10.81 -8.94
N LEU A 333 18.27 -11.09 -7.68
CA LEU A 333 17.45 -10.71 -6.54
C LEU A 333 17.79 -9.27 -6.12
N TYR A 334 16.78 -8.44 -6.03
CA TYR A 334 16.80 -7.12 -5.38
C TYR A 334 16.04 -7.25 -4.07
N TRP A 335 16.76 -7.17 -2.94
CA TRP A 335 16.14 -7.23 -1.62
C TRP A 335 17.01 -6.52 -0.61
N LYS A 336 18.17 -7.09 -0.29
CA LYS A 336 19.04 -6.60 0.78
C LYS A 336 20.47 -6.43 0.32
N GLN A 337 21.09 -5.32 0.71
CA GLN A 337 22.49 -5.02 0.44
C GLN A 337 23.42 -5.79 1.38
N ILE A 338 24.57 -6.21 0.85
CA ILE A 338 25.65 -6.82 1.62
C ILE A 338 26.73 -5.75 1.84
N GLY A 339 27.12 -5.53 3.09
CA GLY A 339 28.12 -4.55 3.47
C GLY A 339 27.68 -3.62 4.61
N PRO A 340 28.57 -2.70 5.04
CA PRO A 340 28.35 -1.85 6.21
C PRO A 340 27.26 -0.79 5.99
N GLU A 341 26.95 -0.44 4.73
CA GLU A 341 25.88 0.49 4.40
C GLU A 341 24.53 -0.02 4.90
N ASN A 342 24.33 -1.34 4.84
CA ASN A 342 23.07 -2.02 5.17
C ASN A 342 21.88 -1.46 4.36
N GLY A 343 20.72 -2.10 4.45
CA GLY A 343 19.50 -1.63 3.79
C GLY A 343 19.19 -2.36 2.48
N THR A 344 18.50 -1.67 1.59
CA THR A 344 17.75 -2.30 0.51
C THR A 344 18.41 -2.10 -0.85
N GLU A 345 18.48 -3.15 -1.65
CA GLU A 345 18.92 -3.03 -3.04
C GLU A 345 17.71 -2.67 -3.92
N ILE A 346 17.67 -1.43 -4.43
CA ILE A 346 16.52 -0.91 -5.17
C ILE A 346 16.80 -1.03 -6.68
N PRO A 347 15.92 -1.70 -7.46
CA PRO A 347 16.06 -1.72 -8.90
C PRO A 347 15.70 -0.34 -9.50
N PRO A 348 16.39 0.10 -10.57
CA PRO A 348 16.08 1.38 -11.21
C PRO A 348 14.66 1.39 -11.80
N LYS A 349 14.24 0.28 -12.43
CA LYS A 349 12.90 0.08 -12.98
C LYS A 349 12.42 -1.34 -12.69
N ILE A 350 11.13 -1.49 -12.42
CA ILE A 350 10.48 -2.78 -12.21
C ILE A 350 9.79 -3.17 -13.53
N LYS A 351 10.17 -4.31 -14.11
CA LYS A 351 9.57 -4.85 -15.35
C LYS A 351 8.27 -5.60 -15.05
N ASP A 352 7.46 -5.82 -16.06
CA ASP A 352 6.17 -6.53 -15.95
C ASP A 352 6.35 -7.98 -15.53
N GLU A 353 7.43 -8.59 -15.98
CA GLU A 353 7.82 -9.97 -15.68
C GLU A 353 8.59 -10.09 -14.35
N ALA A 354 8.89 -8.99 -13.67
CA ALA A 354 9.57 -9.04 -12.38
C ALA A 354 8.70 -9.77 -11.35
N GLU A 355 9.27 -10.76 -10.68
CA GLU A 355 8.59 -11.53 -9.65
C GLU A 355 8.72 -10.82 -8.31
N ILE A 356 7.60 -10.55 -7.66
CA ILE A 356 7.52 -10.04 -6.29
C ILE A 356 7.42 -11.25 -5.36
N LEU A 357 8.34 -11.32 -4.39
CA LEU A 357 8.49 -12.43 -3.48
C LEU A 357 8.29 -11.99 -2.03
N PRO A 358 7.58 -12.77 -1.21
CA PRO A 358 7.60 -12.60 0.24
C PRO A 358 9.01 -12.69 0.82
N TYR A 359 9.30 -11.95 1.90
CA TYR A 359 10.66 -11.85 2.45
C TYR A 359 11.29 -13.20 2.80
N LYS A 360 10.51 -14.21 3.21
CA LYS A 360 11.03 -15.56 3.51
C LYS A 360 11.63 -16.22 2.27
N MET A 361 11.00 -16.03 1.11
CA MET A 361 11.51 -16.54 -0.16
C MET A 361 12.74 -15.72 -0.61
N ALA A 362 12.70 -14.41 -0.46
CA ALA A 362 13.85 -13.55 -0.75
C ALA A 362 15.06 -13.90 0.14
N ALA A 363 14.82 -14.23 1.41
CA ALA A 363 15.84 -14.71 2.36
C ALA A 363 16.47 -16.03 1.91
N ALA A 364 15.66 -16.97 1.41
CA ALA A 364 16.16 -18.23 0.88
C ALA A 364 17.02 -18.04 -0.38
N GLU A 365 16.58 -17.19 -1.31
CA GLU A 365 17.36 -16.87 -2.52
C GLU A 365 18.69 -16.17 -2.17
N LEU A 366 18.66 -15.20 -1.26
CA LEU A 366 19.87 -14.52 -0.80
C LEU A 366 20.83 -15.51 -0.12
N ARG A 367 20.32 -16.36 0.79
CA ARG A 367 21.07 -17.42 1.43
C ARG A 367 21.74 -18.32 0.39
N ASP A 368 20.98 -18.81 -0.59
CA ASP A 368 21.52 -19.72 -1.60
C ASP A 368 22.58 -19.05 -2.48
N SER A 369 22.41 -17.75 -2.76
CA SER A 369 23.43 -16.96 -3.47
C SER A 369 24.72 -16.84 -2.66
N VAL A 370 24.63 -16.45 -1.37
CA VAL A 370 25.83 -16.26 -0.54
C VAL A 370 26.51 -17.59 -0.22
N LEU A 371 25.77 -18.67 -0.02
CA LEU A 371 26.35 -20.01 0.22
C LEU A 371 27.04 -20.57 -1.02
N LYS A 372 26.59 -20.23 -2.24
CA LYS A 372 27.28 -20.58 -3.49
C LYS A 372 28.60 -19.82 -3.67
N GLU A 373 28.66 -18.58 -3.18
CA GLU A 373 29.88 -17.77 -3.20
C GLU A 373 30.83 -18.09 -2.03
N SER A 374 30.30 -18.55 -0.90
CA SER A 374 31.07 -19.01 0.26
C SER A 374 31.93 -20.21 -0.10
N GLY A 375 33.09 -20.29 0.55
CA GLY A 375 34.00 -21.41 0.46
C GLY A 375 35.39 -21.00 0.01
N ILE A 376 36.11 -21.98 -0.52
CA ILE A 376 37.54 -21.88 -0.80
C ILE A 376 37.72 -21.72 -2.31
N VAL A 377 38.15 -20.54 -2.75
CA VAL A 377 38.37 -20.20 -4.17
C VAL A 377 39.86 -20.04 -4.42
N LYS A 378 40.41 -20.76 -5.41
CA LYS A 378 41.80 -20.60 -5.82
C LYS A 378 41.91 -19.48 -6.86
N VAL A 379 42.64 -18.42 -6.52
CA VAL A 379 42.89 -17.27 -7.39
C VAL A 379 44.38 -17.21 -7.68
N GLY A 380 44.80 -17.77 -8.82
CA GLY A 380 46.22 -17.89 -9.18
C GLY A 380 47.00 -18.81 -8.24
N LYS A 381 47.94 -18.24 -7.47
CA LYS A 381 48.74 -18.95 -6.44
C LYS A 381 48.17 -18.83 -5.03
N GLU A 382 47.14 -18.02 -4.84
CA GLU A 382 46.54 -17.75 -3.53
C GLU A 382 45.23 -18.50 -3.38
N VAL A 383 44.92 -18.87 -2.14
CA VAL A 383 43.64 -19.49 -1.78
C VAL A 383 42.84 -18.53 -0.93
N HIS A 384 41.66 -18.17 -1.39
CA HIS A 384 40.77 -17.21 -0.75
C HIS A 384 39.66 -17.98 -0.06
N GLU A 385 39.53 -17.82 1.25
CA GLU A 385 38.37 -18.27 2.01
C GLU A 385 37.38 -17.11 2.08
N ILE A 386 36.21 -17.28 1.47
CA ILE A 386 35.11 -16.29 1.48
C ILE A 386 34.00 -16.85 2.36
N TRP A 387 33.48 -16.03 3.27
CA TRP A 387 32.30 -16.38 4.07
C TRP A 387 31.48 -15.14 4.40
N TYR A 388 30.22 -15.36 4.77
CA TYR A 388 29.29 -14.30 5.12
C TYR A 388 28.85 -14.40 6.58
N GLU A 389 28.84 -13.27 7.28
CA GLU A 389 28.39 -13.18 8.67
C GLU A 389 27.24 -12.20 8.80
N VAL A 390 26.21 -12.57 9.57
CA VAL A 390 25.11 -11.70 9.96
C VAL A 390 25.37 -11.16 11.35
N GLU A 391 25.44 -9.85 11.47
CA GLU A 391 25.56 -9.14 12.73
C GLU A 391 24.18 -8.70 13.23
N ILE A 392 23.78 -9.19 14.41
CA ILE A 392 22.54 -8.82 15.07
C ILE A 392 22.76 -8.68 16.57
N ALA A 393 22.32 -7.56 17.17
CA ALA A 393 22.49 -7.27 18.59
C ALA A 393 23.93 -7.48 19.12
N GLY A 394 24.93 -7.12 18.32
CA GLY A 394 26.36 -7.24 18.67
C GLY A 394 26.93 -8.67 18.57
N LYS A 395 26.15 -9.65 18.11
CA LYS A 395 26.61 -11.00 17.82
C LYS A 395 26.79 -11.18 16.31
N LYS A 396 27.88 -11.84 15.91
CA LYS A 396 28.14 -12.24 14.52
C LYS A 396 27.91 -13.74 14.38
N VAL A 397 27.07 -14.12 13.43
CA VAL A 397 26.72 -15.51 13.14
C VAL A 397 26.99 -15.77 11.66
N ARG A 398 27.75 -16.82 11.34
CA ARG A 398 27.97 -17.23 9.96
C ARG A 398 26.67 -17.63 9.29
N VAL A 399 26.46 -17.27 8.03
CA VAL A 399 25.22 -17.60 7.31
C VAL A 399 25.02 -19.11 7.23
N GLU A 400 26.11 -19.88 7.12
CA GLU A 400 26.11 -21.34 7.14
C GLU A 400 25.53 -21.93 8.43
N ASP A 401 25.73 -21.26 9.57
CA ASP A 401 25.22 -21.71 10.87
C ASP A 401 23.81 -21.13 11.14
N LEU A 402 23.53 -19.94 10.61
CA LEU A 402 22.28 -19.21 10.83
C LEU A 402 21.05 -20.01 10.39
N VAL A 403 21.15 -20.78 9.31
CA VAL A 403 20.04 -21.57 8.72
C VAL A 403 19.50 -22.66 9.65
N HIS A 404 20.25 -23.03 10.68
CA HIS A 404 19.85 -24.00 11.69
C HIS A 404 19.13 -23.35 12.89
N GLN A 405 19.04 -22.01 12.91
CA GLN A 405 18.33 -21.28 13.95
C GLN A 405 16.84 -21.12 13.59
N LYS A 406 16.02 -20.98 14.64
CA LYS A 406 14.61 -20.63 14.46
C LYS A 406 14.51 -19.19 13.98
N ASP A 407 13.59 -18.92 13.05
CA ASP A 407 13.33 -17.58 12.49
C ASP A 407 14.57 -16.96 11.80
N TRP A 408 15.43 -17.80 11.21
CA TRP A 408 16.66 -17.38 10.54
C TRP A 408 16.39 -16.38 9.41
N GLU A 409 15.24 -16.48 8.73
CA GLU A 409 14.82 -15.53 7.70
C GLU A 409 14.64 -14.12 8.27
N LYS A 410 14.09 -14.02 9.49
CA LYS A 410 13.88 -12.76 10.19
C LYS A 410 15.20 -12.19 10.70
N ILE A 411 16.10 -13.04 11.18
CA ILE A 411 17.46 -12.64 11.56
C ILE A 411 18.20 -12.10 10.33
N LEU A 412 18.13 -12.80 9.19
CA LEU A 412 18.74 -12.36 7.94
C LEU A 412 18.12 -11.04 7.43
N LYS A 413 16.80 -10.87 7.56
CA LYS A 413 16.10 -9.62 7.23
C LYS A 413 16.56 -8.44 8.08
N THR A 414 16.81 -8.63 9.37
CA THR A 414 17.09 -7.53 10.31
C THR A 414 18.57 -7.26 10.60
N GLY A 415 19.44 -8.27 10.51
CA GLY A 415 20.87 -8.15 10.81
C GLY A 415 21.72 -7.62 9.65
N ILE A 416 22.91 -7.10 9.91
CA ILE A 416 23.82 -6.57 8.86
C ILE A 416 24.63 -7.73 8.28
N ILE A 417 24.67 -7.88 6.96
CA ILE A 417 25.42 -8.97 6.31
C ILE A 417 26.81 -8.45 5.91
N HIS A 418 27.86 -9.07 6.45
CA HIS A 418 29.24 -8.77 6.13
C HIS A 418 29.83 -9.87 5.25
N LYS A 419 30.43 -9.48 4.13
CA LYS A 419 31.30 -10.35 3.34
C LYS A 419 32.70 -10.30 3.95
N ASN A 420 33.22 -11.45 4.35
CA ASN A 420 34.58 -11.58 4.86
C ASN A 420 35.42 -12.40 3.89
N GLU A 421 36.70 -12.05 3.79
CA GLU A 421 37.67 -12.71 2.92
C GLU A 421 39.00 -12.87 3.64
N ARG A 422 39.58 -14.07 3.57
CA ARG A 422 40.91 -14.38 4.09
C ARG A 422 41.77 -14.98 2.99
N ILE A 423 42.90 -14.34 2.70
CA ILE A 423 43.88 -14.82 1.72
C ILE A 423 44.88 -15.74 2.44
N ILE A 424 45.12 -16.91 1.85
CA ILE A 424 46.06 -17.93 2.33
C ILE A 424 47.07 -18.21 1.21
N ALA A 425 48.30 -17.74 1.38
CA ALA A 425 49.35 -17.84 0.37
C ALA A 425 50.02 -19.23 0.30
N THR A 426 50.17 -19.91 1.46
CA THR A 426 50.78 -21.24 1.60
C THR A 426 50.31 -21.85 2.93
N GLY A 427 49.97 -23.14 2.97
CA GLY A 427 49.53 -23.77 4.23
C GLY A 427 48.53 -24.90 4.07
N PHE A 428 47.56 -24.93 4.97
CA PHE A 428 46.47 -25.91 5.00
C PHE A 428 45.20 -25.28 5.57
N ILE A 429 44.06 -25.90 5.30
CA ILE A 429 42.73 -25.43 5.71
C ILE A 429 42.13 -26.42 6.67
N LEU A 430 41.67 -25.95 7.82
CA LEU A 430 40.92 -26.70 8.81
C LEU A 430 39.42 -26.39 8.66
N ALA A 431 38.63 -27.40 8.31
CA ALA A 431 37.18 -27.30 8.21
C ALA A 431 36.47 -28.23 9.20
N LEU A 432 35.32 -27.81 9.73
CA LEU A 432 34.47 -28.62 10.59
C LEU A 432 33.22 -29.07 9.83
N GLU A 433 32.87 -30.35 9.96
CA GLU A 433 31.67 -30.94 9.37
C GLU A 433 30.85 -31.66 10.46
N PRO A 434 29.74 -31.07 10.95
CA PRO A 434 29.25 -29.69 10.72
C PRO A 434 29.91 -28.63 11.61
N SER A 435 29.91 -27.34 11.22
CA SER A 435 30.34 -26.20 12.06
C SER A 435 29.33 -25.79 13.13
N PHE A 436 28.10 -26.31 13.06
CA PHE A 436 27.03 -26.13 14.04
C PHE A 436 26.41 -27.46 14.47
N LEU A 437 26.16 -27.63 15.76
CA LEU A 437 25.55 -28.84 16.31
C LEU A 437 24.45 -28.50 17.32
N ILE A 438 23.27 -29.11 17.16
CA ILE A 438 22.20 -29.05 18.17
C ILE A 438 22.26 -30.35 18.97
N ILE A 439 22.37 -30.24 20.29
CA ILE A 439 22.36 -31.40 21.20
C ILE A 439 21.42 -31.14 22.38
N LYS A 440 20.94 -32.19 23.03
CA LYS A 440 20.22 -32.08 24.31
C LYS A 440 21.19 -32.04 25.48
N VAL A 441 20.76 -31.47 26.61
CA VAL A 441 21.53 -31.54 27.88
C VAL A 441 21.91 -33.00 28.17
N GLY A 442 23.21 -33.25 28.36
CA GLY A 442 23.76 -34.58 28.66
C GLY A 442 24.14 -35.43 27.43
N GLU A 443 23.84 -35.00 26.20
CA GLU A 443 24.34 -35.65 24.99
C GLU A 443 25.81 -35.31 24.72
N LYS A 444 26.53 -36.22 24.05
CA LYS A 444 27.95 -36.04 23.71
C LYS A 444 28.08 -35.27 22.39
N ALA A 445 28.79 -34.14 22.43
CA ALA A 445 29.16 -33.39 21.24
C ALA A 445 30.40 -33.98 20.57
N LYS A 446 30.25 -34.43 19.32
CA LYS A 446 31.34 -34.90 18.46
C LYS A 446 31.19 -34.32 17.06
N VAL A 447 32.28 -33.82 16.50
CA VAL A 447 32.33 -33.25 15.15
C VAL A 447 33.55 -33.77 14.41
N LYS A 448 33.43 -33.93 13.09
CA LYS A 448 34.55 -34.26 12.22
C LYS A 448 35.29 -32.98 11.84
N ALA A 449 36.61 -32.97 11.96
CA ALA A 449 37.45 -31.91 11.44
C ALA A 449 38.33 -32.46 10.31
N ILE A 450 38.49 -31.68 9.25
CA ILE A 450 39.20 -32.09 8.02
C ILE A 450 40.28 -31.07 7.74
N ILE A 451 41.50 -31.56 7.52
CA ILE A 451 42.61 -30.73 7.05
C ILE A 451 42.90 -31.04 5.59
N LYS A 452 42.93 -29.99 4.76
CA LYS A 452 43.28 -30.05 3.34
C LYS A 452 44.52 -29.18 3.07
N PRO A 453 45.55 -29.67 2.36
CA PRO A 453 46.72 -28.86 2.02
C PRO A 453 46.36 -27.81 0.98
N ILE A 454 47.06 -26.68 1.01
CA ILE A 454 47.13 -25.72 -0.08
C ILE A 454 48.41 -26.02 -0.86
N ASP A 455 48.26 -26.45 -2.11
CA ASP A 455 49.35 -26.95 -2.95
C ASP A 455 50.10 -28.13 -2.30
N SER A 456 51.44 -28.08 -2.22
CA SER A 456 52.29 -29.12 -1.63
C SER A 456 52.73 -28.72 -0.22
N TYR A 457 51.84 -28.90 0.76
CA TYR A 457 52.16 -28.70 2.18
C TYR A 457 52.49 -30.04 2.86
N ASP A 458 53.77 -30.25 3.19
CA ASP A 458 54.30 -31.53 3.69
C ASP A 458 54.72 -31.53 5.18
N SER A 459 54.62 -30.38 5.83
CA SER A 459 54.97 -30.20 7.24
C SER A 459 53.93 -30.91 8.15
N PRO A 460 54.36 -31.54 9.26
CA PRO A 460 53.44 -32.05 10.27
C PRO A 460 52.58 -30.94 10.88
N ILE A 461 51.32 -31.27 11.17
CA ILE A 461 50.31 -30.37 11.74
C ILE A 461 49.85 -30.95 13.07
N SER A 462 49.73 -30.10 14.07
CA SER A 462 49.25 -30.42 15.42
C SER A 462 47.99 -29.64 15.77
N MET A 463 47.14 -30.22 16.62
CA MET A 463 45.83 -29.67 16.95
C MET A 463 45.76 -29.15 18.39
N GLU A 464 45.23 -27.95 18.54
CA GLU A 464 44.94 -27.30 19.82
C GLU A 464 43.43 -27.06 19.92
N VAL A 465 42.81 -27.45 21.03
CA VAL A 465 41.38 -27.23 21.27
C VAL A 465 41.15 -26.56 22.62
N GLU A 466 40.15 -25.67 22.68
CA GLU A 466 39.76 -25.02 23.94
C GLU A 466 39.13 -26.00 24.93
N LYS A 467 38.40 -26.99 24.41
CA LYS A 467 37.72 -28.00 25.22
C LYS A 467 37.66 -29.34 24.49
N GLY A 468 37.72 -30.43 25.24
CA GLY A 468 37.61 -31.79 24.70
C GLY A 468 38.92 -32.37 24.22
N THR A 469 38.83 -33.40 23.37
CA THR A 469 39.98 -34.13 22.82
C THR A 469 39.82 -34.32 21.31
N VAL A 470 40.92 -34.30 20.57
CA VAL A 470 40.96 -34.53 19.12
C VAL A 470 41.71 -35.82 18.85
N THR A 471 41.25 -36.63 17.90
CA THR A 471 41.92 -37.88 17.54
C THR A 471 41.84 -38.11 16.03
N PRO A 472 42.98 -38.26 15.31
CA PRO A 472 44.35 -38.01 15.77
C PRO A 472 44.61 -36.51 16.06
N ASP A 473 45.50 -36.21 17.01
CA ASP A 473 45.89 -34.84 17.40
C ASP A 473 47.07 -34.28 16.59
N LYS A 474 47.74 -35.14 15.80
CA LYS A 474 48.79 -34.78 14.84
C LYS A 474 48.66 -35.56 13.53
N GLY A 475 49.06 -34.95 12.42
CA GLY A 475 49.02 -35.59 11.09
C GLY A 475 49.72 -34.77 10.00
N LYS A 476 49.75 -35.30 8.77
CA LYS A 476 50.16 -34.55 7.57
C LYS A 476 48.94 -34.37 6.66
N ALA A 477 48.79 -33.19 6.08
CA ALA A 477 47.67 -32.89 5.19
C ALA A 477 47.74 -33.72 3.89
N PRO A 478 46.63 -34.25 3.35
CA PRO A 478 45.28 -34.21 3.91
C PRO A 478 45.02 -35.31 4.95
N PHE A 479 44.32 -34.98 6.04
CA PHE A 479 43.84 -35.96 7.01
C PHE A 479 42.57 -35.52 7.71
N GLU A 480 41.86 -36.47 8.31
CA GLU A 480 40.62 -36.26 9.04
C GLU A 480 40.82 -36.60 10.51
N MET A 481 40.06 -35.94 11.37
CA MET A 481 40.10 -36.15 12.82
C MET A 481 38.71 -35.99 13.42
N THR A 482 38.52 -36.59 14.59
CA THR A 482 37.29 -36.43 15.38
C THR A 482 37.57 -35.54 16.57
N TRP A 483 36.84 -34.44 16.70
CA TRP A 483 36.86 -33.59 17.88
C TRP A 483 35.68 -33.93 18.79
N ASN A 484 35.99 -34.37 20.01
CA ASN A 484 35.03 -34.81 21.01
C ASN A 484 35.05 -33.86 22.21
N LEU A 485 33.98 -33.07 22.35
CA LEU A 485 33.80 -32.08 23.42
C LEU A 485 33.18 -32.66 24.70
N GLY A 486 32.74 -33.92 24.67
CA GLY A 486 32.06 -34.57 25.78
C GLY A 486 30.63 -34.04 25.96
N THR A 487 30.13 -34.10 27.20
CA THR A 487 28.78 -33.65 27.56
C THR A 487 28.77 -32.18 27.97
N LEU A 488 27.75 -31.43 27.55
CA LEU A 488 27.53 -30.04 27.93
C LEU A 488 26.29 -29.92 28.82
N GLU A 489 26.42 -29.19 29.94
CA GLU A 489 25.37 -29.05 30.96
C GLU A 489 24.64 -27.69 30.89
N GLY A 490 25.29 -26.64 30.39
CA GLY A 490 24.68 -25.31 30.26
C GLY A 490 23.70 -25.27 29.09
N VAL A 491 22.43 -24.95 29.34
CA VAL A 491 21.44 -24.69 28.29
C VAL A 491 21.79 -23.38 27.57
N GLY A 492 21.69 -23.36 26.24
CA GLY A 492 22.00 -22.18 25.41
C GLY A 492 23.06 -22.45 24.34
N GLU A 493 23.53 -21.39 23.70
CA GLU A 493 24.58 -21.45 22.69
C GLU A 493 25.97 -21.36 23.32
N HIS A 494 26.87 -22.24 22.89
CA HIS A 494 28.27 -22.28 23.29
C HIS A 494 29.14 -22.29 22.04
N THR A 495 30.24 -21.55 22.06
CA THR A 495 31.21 -21.52 20.95
C THR A 495 32.54 -22.05 21.46
N PHE A 496 33.12 -22.98 20.71
CA PHE A 496 34.42 -23.59 21.00
C PHE A 496 35.34 -23.42 19.81
N ARG A 497 36.62 -23.14 20.06
CA ARG A 497 37.64 -23.00 19.02
C ARG A 497 38.54 -24.22 18.91
N ILE A 498 38.86 -24.57 17.67
CA ILE A 498 39.90 -25.55 17.31
C ILE A 498 40.92 -24.86 16.40
N LYS A 499 42.20 -25.10 16.67
CA LYS A 499 43.32 -24.51 15.96
C LYS A 499 44.26 -25.62 15.50
N ALA A 500 44.73 -25.52 14.28
CA ALA A 500 45.71 -26.39 13.67
C ALA A 500 47.00 -25.59 13.44
N VAL A 501 48.13 -26.12 13.92
CA VAL A 501 49.44 -25.46 13.92
C VAL A 501 50.45 -26.36 13.23
N GLY A 502 50.99 -25.89 12.11
CA GLY A 502 52.10 -26.51 11.40
C GLY A 502 53.43 -26.27 12.10
N GLU A 503 54.38 -27.18 11.96
CA GLU A 503 55.74 -27.01 12.52
C GLU A 503 56.49 -25.79 11.97
N ASP A 504 56.09 -25.29 10.81
CA ASP A 504 56.61 -24.04 10.21
C ASP A 504 55.96 -22.76 10.77
N GLY A 505 55.06 -22.90 11.75
CA GLY A 505 54.33 -21.78 12.35
C GLY A 505 53.07 -21.37 11.59
N THR A 506 52.68 -22.10 10.54
CA THR A 506 51.41 -21.85 9.83
C THR A 506 50.22 -22.24 10.69
N GLU A 507 49.22 -21.35 10.81
CA GLU A 507 48.05 -21.58 11.67
C GLU A 507 46.72 -21.48 10.92
N SER A 508 45.83 -22.44 11.17
CA SER A 508 44.45 -22.45 10.69
C SER A 508 43.51 -22.65 11.87
N THR A 509 42.41 -21.89 11.95
CA THR A 509 41.49 -21.91 13.09
C THR A 509 40.07 -22.05 12.59
N SER A 510 39.26 -22.87 13.27
CA SER A 510 37.83 -23.02 13.03
C SER A 510 37.07 -22.97 14.36
N THR A 511 35.81 -22.58 14.30
CA THR A 511 34.91 -22.50 15.47
C THR A 511 33.75 -23.48 15.30
N LEU A 512 33.41 -24.18 16.37
CA LEU A 512 32.20 -24.98 16.48
C LEU A 512 31.20 -24.26 17.36
N THR A 513 29.99 -24.07 16.86
CA THR A 513 28.87 -23.55 17.65
C THR A 513 27.96 -24.70 18.05
N ILE A 514 27.69 -24.85 19.36
CA ILE A 514 26.79 -25.88 19.89
C ILE A 514 25.61 -25.23 20.59
N ARG A 515 24.39 -25.56 20.16
CA ARG A 515 23.17 -25.21 20.88
C ARG A 515 22.73 -26.38 21.74
N VAL A 516 22.77 -26.20 23.06
CA VAL A 516 22.30 -27.17 24.04
C VAL A 516 20.84 -26.88 24.38
N GLU A 517 19.94 -27.74 23.93
CA GLU A 517 18.51 -27.62 24.23
C GLU A 517 18.15 -28.21 25.60
N SER A 518 17.28 -27.50 26.31
CA SER A 518 16.63 -27.98 27.53
C SER A 518 15.77 -29.22 27.23
N LEU A 519 15.77 -30.17 28.19
CA LEU A 519 14.86 -31.32 28.21
C LEU A 519 13.43 -30.92 28.59
N GLU A 520 13.23 -29.72 29.13
CA GLU A 520 11.94 -29.14 29.45
C GLU A 520 11.53 -28.11 28.38
N GLU A 521 10.29 -28.16 27.90
CA GLU A 521 9.65 -27.12 27.09
C GLU A 521 8.66 -26.33 27.93
N GLU A 522 8.47 -25.06 27.58
CA GLU A 522 7.50 -24.19 28.25
C GLU A 522 6.20 -24.18 27.46
N ILE A 523 5.11 -24.58 28.10
CA ILE A 523 3.75 -24.55 27.53
C ILE A 523 2.89 -23.59 28.34
N GLU A 524 1.89 -23.02 27.67
CA GLU A 524 0.84 -22.24 28.30
C GLU A 524 -0.48 -23.00 28.20
N THR A 525 -1.20 -23.11 29.31
CA THR A 525 -2.51 -23.77 29.35
C THR A 525 -3.48 -22.97 30.21
N GLU A 526 -4.74 -22.87 29.78
CA GLU A 526 -5.80 -22.28 30.59
C GLU A 526 -6.43 -23.28 31.58
N LYS A 527 -6.09 -24.57 31.46
CA LYS A 527 -6.67 -25.63 32.28
C LYS A 527 -5.59 -26.52 32.87
N LEU A 528 -5.57 -26.60 34.20
CA LEU A 528 -4.74 -27.53 34.95
C LEU A 528 -5.53 -28.79 35.29
N ASP A 529 -5.02 -29.94 34.85
CA ASP A 529 -5.57 -31.26 35.15
C ASP A 529 -4.45 -32.28 35.41
N LEU A 530 -4.82 -33.53 35.69
CA LEU A 530 -3.87 -34.59 36.04
C LEU A 530 -2.88 -34.94 34.91
N THR A 531 -3.12 -34.54 33.66
CA THR A 531 -2.14 -34.73 32.57
C THR A 531 -0.90 -33.86 32.74
N HIS A 532 -0.99 -32.82 33.58
CA HIS A 532 0.10 -31.90 33.92
C HIS A 532 0.83 -32.30 35.22
N ALA A 533 0.53 -33.47 35.78
CA ALA A 533 1.25 -33.97 36.97
C ALA A 533 2.73 -34.22 36.64
N GLY A 534 3.63 -33.70 37.49
CA GLY A 534 5.08 -33.73 37.28
C GLY A 534 5.65 -32.49 36.57
N SER A 535 4.81 -31.66 35.97
CA SER A 535 5.21 -30.38 35.35
C SER A 535 5.57 -29.33 36.40
N LYS A 536 6.39 -28.34 36.03
CA LYS A 536 6.77 -27.23 36.93
C LYS A 536 6.03 -25.95 36.55
N LEU A 537 5.17 -25.44 37.44
CA LEU A 537 4.51 -24.14 37.28
C LEU A 537 5.51 -23.00 37.52
N SER A 538 5.65 -22.11 36.54
CA SER A 538 6.54 -20.94 36.61
C SER A 538 5.78 -19.62 36.77
N GLN A 539 4.66 -19.47 36.06
CA GLN A 539 3.87 -18.22 36.06
C GLN A 539 2.36 -18.50 36.04
N ILE A 540 1.60 -17.56 36.58
CA ILE A 540 0.13 -17.52 36.49
C ILE A 540 -0.26 -16.14 35.92
N ILE A 541 -1.11 -16.14 34.90
CA ILE A 541 -1.60 -14.94 34.21
C ILE A 541 -3.12 -14.85 34.44
N PRO A 542 -3.57 -14.11 35.47
CA PRO A 542 -4.99 -13.96 35.76
C PRO A 542 -5.69 -13.02 34.78
N LYS A 543 -6.91 -13.35 34.37
CA LYS A 543 -7.70 -12.57 33.40
C LYS A 543 -8.43 -11.36 34.01
N ASN A 544 -8.65 -11.35 35.33
CA ASN A 544 -9.37 -10.30 36.05
C ASN A 544 -9.02 -10.27 37.55
N LEU A 545 -9.50 -9.24 38.26
CA LEU A 545 -9.22 -9.04 39.71
C LEU A 545 -9.63 -10.24 40.58
N ILE A 546 -10.71 -10.94 40.22
CA ILE A 546 -11.19 -12.13 40.94
C ILE A 546 -10.19 -13.27 40.79
N SER A 547 -9.77 -13.57 39.56
CA SER A 547 -8.77 -14.60 39.28
C SER A 547 -7.41 -14.26 39.90
N MET A 548 -7.05 -12.98 39.99
CA MET A 548 -5.81 -12.54 40.65
C MET A 548 -5.86 -12.79 42.16
N GLN A 549 -6.97 -12.42 42.81
CA GLN A 549 -7.20 -12.72 44.21
C GLN A 549 -7.13 -14.23 44.48
N MET A 550 -7.83 -15.03 43.68
CA MET A 550 -7.82 -16.50 43.80
C MET A 550 -6.41 -17.08 43.61
N ALA A 551 -5.62 -16.59 42.63
CA ALA A 551 -4.27 -17.07 42.38
C ALA A 551 -3.33 -16.80 43.56
N THR A 552 -3.38 -15.59 44.10
CA THR A 552 -2.54 -15.18 45.25
C THR A 552 -2.95 -15.90 46.55
N GLU A 553 -4.25 -16.12 46.78
CA GLU A 553 -4.74 -16.92 47.90
C GLU A 553 -4.32 -18.39 47.81
N THR A 554 -4.41 -19.00 46.62
CA THR A 554 -3.96 -20.39 46.41
C THR A 554 -2.46 -20.52 46.62
N LEU A 555 -1.65 -19.61 46.08
CA LEU A 555 -0.20 -19.59 46.31
C LEU A 555 0.15 -19.44 47.79
N SER A 556 -0.58 -18.59 48.52
CA SER A 556 -0.42 -18.40 49.96
C SER A 556 -0.74 -19.69 50.73
N LYS A 557 -1.85 -20.37 50.41
CA LYS A 557 -2.24 -21.66 51.01
C LYS A 557 -1.21 -22.78 50.76
N LEU A 558 -0.53 -22.72 49.62
CA LEU A 558 0.52 -23.67 49.25
C LEU A 558 1.91 -23.28 49.79
N ASN A 559 2.03 -22.19 50.55
CA ASN A 559 3.27 -21.62 51.07
C ASN A 559 4.30 -21.30 49.97
N GLN A 560 3.86 -20.61 48.91
CA GLN A 560 4.68 -20.35 47.74
C GLN A 560 4.89 -18.87 47.56
N GLU A 561 6.17 -18.50 47.43
CA GLU A 561 6.55 -17.11 47.20
C GLU A 561 6.48 -16.78 45.72
N ALA A 562 5.78 -15.69 45.41
CA ALA A 562 5.70 -15.15 44.06
C ALA A 562 5.87 -13.63 44.09
N LYS A 563 6.33 -13.09 42.97
CA LYS A 563 6.44 -11.66 42.72
C LYS A 563 5.57 -11.28 41.52
N VAL A 564 5.19 -10.02 41.47
CA VAL A 564 4.48 -9.41 40.36
C VAL A 564 5.36 -8.30 39.83
N PRO A 565 6.11 -8.54 38.73
CA PRO A 565 7.03 -7.54 38.17
C PRO A 565 6.30 -6.25 37.79
N GLN A 566 5.08 -6.41 37.26
CA GLN A 566 4.24 -5.30 36.89
C GLN A 566 2.76 -5.66 37.06
N LEU A 567 2.02 -4.74 37.66
CA LEU A 567 0.57 -4.77 37.81
C LEU A 567 0.02 -3.50 37.17
N ILE A 568 -0.84 -3.65 36.17
CA ILE A 568 -1.60 -2.55 35.57
C ILE A 568 -3.08 -2.91 35.67
N ILE A 569 -3.86 -2.00 36.25
CA ILE A 569 -5.31 -2.11 36.31
C ILE A 569 -5.88 -0.84 35.70
N ILE A 570 -6.71 -1.01 34.67
CA ILE A 570 -7.35 0.10 33.97
C ILE A 570 -8.85 0.00 34.25
N PHE A 571 -9.37 1.00 34.94
CA PHE A 571 -10.80 1.17 35.17
C PHE A 571 -11.36 2.09 34.09
N GLU A 572 -12.25 1.56 33.25
CA GLU A 572 -12.77 2.23 32.06
C GLU A 572 -11.63 2.81 31.20
N GLU A 573 -11.69 4.08 30.81
CA GLU A 573 -10.63 4.75 30.01
C GLU A 573 -9.83 5.79 30.80
N ASN A 574 -10.19 6.06 32.06
CA ASN A 574 -9.76 7.29 32.75
C ASN A 574 -8.88 7.07 33.98
N ILE A 575 -8.88 5.89 34.59
CA ILE A 575 -8.14 5.64 35.84
C ILE A 575 -7.24 4.43 35.67
N THR A 576 -5.93 4.65 35.77
CA THR A 576 -4.91 3.59 35.70
C THR A 576 -4.21 3.46 37.04
N PHE A 577 -4.22 2.27 37.62
CA PHE A 577 -3.41 1.90 38.77
C PHE A 577 -2.22 1.06 38.32
N THR A 578 -1.01 1.52 38.61
CA THR A 578 0.22 0.82 38.24
C THR A 578 1.09 0.54 39.44
N CYS A 579 1.62 -0.68 39.54
CA CYS A 579 2.64 -1.01 40.51
C CYS A 579 3.72 -1.92 39.91
N LYS A 580 4.93 -1.84 40.46
CA LYS A 580 6.10 -2.61 39.98
C LYS A 580 6.76 -3.35 41.13
N ASP A 581 7.29 -4.53 40.83
CA ASP A 581 8.08 -5.37 41.74
C ASP A 581 7.46 -5.58 43.13
N ILE A 582 6.18 -5.96 43.16
CA ILE A 582 5.45 -6.22 44.41
C ILE A 582 5.37 -7.72 44.74
N ASP A 583 5.39 -8.03 46.03
CA ASP A 583 5.10 -9.37 46.56
C ASP A 583 3.65 -9.79 46.29
N SER A 584 3.44 -11.04 45.85
CA SER A 584 2.12 -11.53 45.47
C SER A 584 1.06 -11.42 46.57
N LYS A 585 1.44 -11.48 47.85
CA LYS A 585 0.49 -11.33 48.97
C LYS A 585 -0.08 -9.91 49.04
N LEU A 586 0.76 -8.91 48.81
CA LEU A 586 0.34 -7.51 48.80
C LEU A 586 -0.50 -7.21 47.57
N VAL A 587 -0.20 -7.81 46.41
CA VAL A 587 -1.08 -7.68 45.24
C VAL A 587 -2.44 -8.31 45.48
N GLY A 588 -2.51 -9.47 46.15
CA GLY A 588 -3.79 -10.09 46.52
C GLY A 588 -4.67 -9.14 47.34
N TYR A 589 -4.07 -8.42 48.30
CA TYR A 589 -4.76 -7.40 49.08
C TYR A 589 -5.25 -6.21 48.23
N PHE A 590 -4.43 -5.72 47.31
CA PHE A 590 -4.85 -4.66 46.38
C PHE A 590 -5.98 -5.11 45.46
N ALA A 591 -5.89 -6.31 44.88
CA ALA A 591 -6.94 -6.86 44.03
C ALA A 591 -8.29 -6.94 44.78
N GLN A 592 -8.26 -7.37 46.06
CA GLN A 592 -9.45 -7.39 46.90
C GLN A 592 -10.03 -5.99 47.12
N LYS A 593 -9.21 -5.01 47.54
CA LYS A 593 -9.67 -3.64 47.84
C LYS A 593 -10.17 -2.91 46.60
N LEU A 594 -9.49 -3.07 45.48
CA LEU A 594 -9.87 -2.46 44.21
C LEU A 594 -11.16 -3.04 43.65
N ARG A 595 -11.42 -4.34 43.87
CA ARG A 595 -12.70 -4.96 43.55
C ARG A 595 -13.85 -4.44 44.42
N GLU A 596 -13.61 -4.23 45.72
CA GLU A 596 -14.61 -3.62 46.61
C GLU A 596 -15.01 -2.21 46.10
N ILE A 597 -14.04 -1.45 45.61
CA ILE A 597 -14.24 -0.13 45.00
C ILE A 597 -14.99 -0.25 43.67
N GLU A 598 -14.60 -1.17 42.79
CA GLU A 598 -15.27 -1.46 41.52
C GLU A 598 -16.76 -1.75 41.72
N MET A 599 -17.10 -2.60 42.71
CA MET A 599 -18.47 -2.94 43.05
C MET A 599 -19.26 -1.75 43.65
N ALA A 600 -18.61 -0.90 44.45
CA ALA A 600 -19.26 0.24 45.08
C ALA A 600 -19.57 1.38 44.08
N ILE A 601 -18.71 1.56 43.07
CA ILE A 601 -18.83 2.62 42.06
C ILE A 601 -19.67 2.18 40.85
N GLY A 602 -19.81 0.86 40.62
CA GLY A 602 -20.61 0.33 39.52
C GLY A 602 -19.94 0.46 38.15
N LEU A 603 -18.61 0.29 38.10
CA LEU A 603 -17.83 0.38 36.88
C LEU A 603 -18.22 -0.73 35.88
N LYS A 604 -18.25 -0.41 34.59
CA LYS A 604 -18.68 -1.34 33.53
C LYS A 604 -17.56 -2.19 32.94
N GLU A 605 -16.34 -1.68 32.94
CA GLU A 605 -15.19 -2.35 32.31
C GLU A 605 -13.92 -2.14 33.13
N THR A 606 -13.24 -3.25 33.47
CA THR A 606 -11.96 -3.26 34.17
C THR A 606 -11.01 -4.19 33.44
N LYS A 607 -9.87 -3.66 32.97
CA LYS A 607 -8.80 -4.45 32.34
C LYS A 607 -7.68 -4.67 33.34
N LEU A 608 -7.17 -5.91 33.38
CA LEU A 608 -6.04 -6.31 34.21
C LEU A 608 -4.92 -6.80 33.30
N GLU A 609 -3.75 -6.21 33.43
CA GLU A 609 -2.51 -6.71 32.84
C GLU A 609 -1.53 -7.04 33.97
N CYS A 610 -1.30 -8.33 34.19
CA CYS A 610 -0.50 -8.80 35.30
C CYS A 610 0.06 -10.20 35.03
N VAL A 611 1.28 -10.45 35.51
CA VAL A 611 1.89 -11.79 35.57
C VAL A 611 2.36 -12.05 37.00
N VAL A 612 1.91 -13.17 37.58
CA VAL A 612 2.40 -13.67 38.86
C VAL A 612 3.53 -14.65 38.61
N GLU A 613 4.75 -14.27 38.94
CA GLU A 613 5.94 -15.09 38.74
C GLU A 613 6.34 -15.78 40.05
N LEU A 614 6.38 -17.11 40.05
CA LEU A 614 6.88 -17.85 41.21
C LEU A 614 8.39 -17.61 41.34
N ARG A 615 8.87 -17.35 42.57
CA ARG A 615 10.31 -17.18 42.83
C ARG A 615 11.09 -18.46 42.54
N GLN A 616 10.46 -19.60 42.77
CA GLN A 616 10.98 -20.92 42.40
C GLN A 616 9.86 -21.71 41.70
N PRO A 617 10.12 -22.30 40.52
CA PRO A 617 9.13 -23.12 39.84
C PRO A 617 8.64 -24.26 40.72
N MET A 618 7.32 -24.42 40.82
CA MET A 618 6.69 -25.42 41.67
C MET A 618 6.35 -26.67 40.86
N THR A 619 6.85 -27.84 41.27
CA THR A 619 6.39 -29.13 40.72
C THR A 619 4.94 -29.41 41.13
N LEU A 620 4.10 -29.70 40.13
CA LEU A 620 2.68 -29.99 40.28
C LEU A 620 2.43 -31.47 40.60
N ASP A 621 1.74 -31.72 41.71
CA ASP A 621 1.18 -33.02 42.09
C ASP A 621 -0.35 -32.95 42.08
N SER A 622 -1.03 -34.07 42.33
CA SER A 622 -2.50 -34.14 42.31
C SER A 622 -3.16 -33.17 43.29
N SER A 623 -2.55 -32.93 44.45
CA SER A 623 -3.05 -32.00 45.48
C SER A 623 -2.94 -30.54 45.01
N LYS A 624 -1.78 -30.15 44.48
CA LYS A 624 -1.52 -28.81 43.95
C LYS A 624 -2.39 -28.50 42.73
N ILE A 625 -2.54 -29.46 41.82
CA ILE A 625 -3.45 -29.32 40.67
C ILE A 625 -4.87 -29.05 41.17
N THR A 626 -5.35 -29.82 42.16
CA THR A 626 -6.68 -29.63 42.76
C THR A 626 -6.85 -28.24 43.37
N ALA A 627 -5.80 -27.70 43.99
CA ALA A 627 -5.81 -26.35 44.56
C ALA A 627 -5.94 -25.24 43.51
N PHE A 628 -5.42 -25.45 42.29
CA PHE A 628 -5.54 -24.52 41.17
C PHE A 628 -6.76 -24.76 40.27
N THR A 629 -7.47 -25.89 40.40
CA THR A 629 -8.69 -26.17 39.61
C THR A 629 -9.70 -25.01 39.56
N PRO A 630 -9.99 -24.27 40.66
CA PRO A 630 -10.93 -23.14 40.63
C PRO A 630 -10.53 -21.98 39.70
N LEU A 631 -9.27 -21.91 39.29
CA LEU A 631 -8.70 -20.90 38.38
C LEU A 631 -8.69 -21.35 36.91
N SER A 632 -9.09 -22.59 36.62
CA SER A 632 -9.20 -23.07 35.24
C SER A 632 -10.10 -22.13 34.43
N GLU A 633 -9.69 -21.80 33.21
CA GLU A 633 -10.33 -20.88 32.25
C GLU A 633 -10.34 -19.41 32.70
N LYS A 634 -10.04 -19.13 33.98
CA LYS A 634 -9.96 -17.78 34.57
C LYS A 634 -8.54 -17.23 34.63
N ALA A 635 -7.53 -18.08 34.44
CA ALA A 635 -6.13 -17.72 34.35
C ALA A 635 -5.42 -18.64 33.36
N ALA A 636 -4.34 -18.16 32.75
CA ALA A 636 -3.39 -18.99 32.03
C ALA A 636 -2.23 -19.39 32.96
N PHE A 637 -1.75 -20.62 32.80
CA PHE A 637 -0.67 -21.20 33.57
C PHE A 637 0.49 -21.50 32.65
N LYS A 638 1.66 -21.01 33.01
CA LYS A 638 2.90 -21.30 32.29
C LYS A 638 3.64 -22.43 32.97
N LEU A 639 3.79 -23.53 32.26
CA LEU A 639 4.32 -24.79 32.78
C LEU A 639 5.59 -25.16 32.03
N ARG A 640 6.57 -25.69 32.75
CA ARG A 640 7.69 -26.41 32.17
C ARG A 640 7.40 -27.90 32.21
N VAL A 641 7.27 -28.51 31.05
CA VAL A 641 6.97 -29.93 30.87
C VAL A 641 8.16 -30.64 30.22
N MET A 642 8.36 -31.92 30.54
CA MET A 642 9.39 -32.70 29.86
C MET A 642 9.00 -32.86 28.39
N LYS A 643 9.90 -32.51 27.47
CA LYS A 643 9.74 -32.81 26.05
C LYS A 643 9.62 -34.33 25.89
N LYS A 644 8.53 -34.79 25.28
CA LYS A 644 8.34 -36.22 24.96
C LYS A 644 9.31 -36.70 23.89
#